data_AF-A0A812G6D3-F1
#
_entry.id   AF-A0A812G6D3-F1
#
_cell.length_a   1.000
_cell.length_b   1.000
_cell.length_c   1.000
_cell.angle_alpha   90.00
_cell.angle_beta   90.00
_cell.angle_gamma   90.00
#
_symmetry.space_group_name_H-M   'P 1'
#
loop_
_entity.id
_entity.type
_entity.pdbx_description
1 polymer ?
#
loop_
_entity_poly.entity_id
_entity_poly.type
_entity_poly.pdbx_seq_one_letter_code
_entity_poly.pdbx_strand_id
1 'polypeptide(L)'
;MRTKKLSWFTYLQGVAIVVVILFTLQHLNPSPAEQEIPRVGTSVPVETATTLSYAADPPKSESKEREDSTRLTATLNEAEQGGDELVQPRLVAERQDLVAWINGVATHQELDALKALRASLSEGRDALSITRQVNKLRPDGWKFCVQEGEICHCEGLTRYGDFDLNQWVEKKEFKSPILCHHSQYGLKPEQDFSPGKLKYCQCRAPVPKCPNGQPFREENCPVPGQTCRAGCLPRMPRGGLASLVPRSKLCSKAEPNELIWSCDHRRSLKPRKGHSHSDAEDLLERGMAKICEDPHLMPEVEVWLECDFVSQFLRWTSSASPWIEEAYVTYVGGPKDSNYEWQATNLIRSIDLFSTRPLIIVIFGDQFVPPPSWQSMRNVIAYRMRPISRGVSFNFNKVRSILASRVIVGIQLDTDQLIFKGMDQVFEGTRREITEFYPWPILPVHWMSRDDTPGNPYAHYAFRGWDGPQSMRWCHAHPTWTYFAIPWFGDLMHERMLAATGRKTSTLVFDLEQVQQTGISVLDLVRKGEKAKVKRHVEMSNAMWEDEDMMNVNLWRHKVNNSWCKFDLEPNLFLLRRSLDKKLYFDPKWYPDGMPVLFLSIHNTKNFDPADLLLRLMELCQNGVEDLECPAKESEFMMPICRVGVQQERELRMSVQDYSAKACCCLEPRWSHPVFWSGHWYESLREVPDRAHEGATRRKCLVP
;
A
#
# COMPACT_ATOMS: atom_id res chain seq x y z
N MET A 1 16.07 -27.12 48.28
CA MET A 1 15.91 -25.81 48.94
C MET A 1 17.28 -25.14 49.06
N ARG A 2 17.58 -24.14 48.22
CA ARG A 2 18.75 -23.26 48.37
C ARG A 2 18.24 -21.83 48.28
N THR A 3 18.14 -21.16 49.42
CA THR A 3 17.77 -19.75 49.52
C THR A 3 19.00 -18.89 49.22
N LYS A 4 18.93 -18.06 48.17
CA LYS A 4 19.96 -17.05 47.87
C LYS A 4 19.80 -15.90 48.85
N LYS A 5 20.87 -15.60 49.60
CA LYS A 5 20.98 -14.38 50.42
C LYS A 5 21.06 -13.17 49.48
N LEU A 6 20.05 -12.31 49.50
CA LEU A 6 20.14 -10.97 48.92
C LEU A 6 21.11 -10.13 49.78
N SER A 7 22.05 -9.47 49.11
CA SER A 7 23.01 -8.57 49.74
C SER A 7 22.29 -7.31 50.26
N TRP A 8 22.56 -6.95 51.51
CA TRP A 8 22.09 -5.73 52.19
C TRP A 8 22.37 -4.44 51.40
N PHE A 9 23.38 -4.45 50.52
CA PHE A 9 23.71 -3.31 49.66
C PHE A 9 22.57 -2.94 48.70
N THR A 10 21.88 -3.93 48.13
CA THR A 10 20.76 -3.72 47.20
C THR A 10 19.55 -3.10 47.90
N TYR A 11 19.33 -3.45 49.17
CA TYR A 11 18.24 -2.90 49.97
C TYR A 11 18.51 -1.43 50.33
N LEU A 12 19.75 -1.09 50.71
CA LEU A 12 20.13 0.29 51.02
C LEU A 12 20.10 1.21 49.79
N GLN A 13 20.45 0.71 48.61
CA GLN A 13 20.30 1.47 47.36
C GLN A 13 18.83 1.75 47.02
N GLY A 14 17.94 0.79 47.25
CA GLY A 14 16.50 0.98 47.07
C GLY A 14 15.93 2.05 48.02
N VAL A 15 16.34 2.03 49.30
CA VAL A 15 15.88 3.02 50.29
C VAL A 15 16.39 4.43 49.96
N ALA A 16 17.64 4.58 49.52
CA ALA A 16 18.19 5.88 49.13
C ALA A 16 17.44 6.51 47.94
N ILE A 17 17.05 5.71 46.95
CA ILE A 17 16.29 6.17 45.78
C ILE A 17 14.89 6.65 46.21
N VAL A 18 14.21 5.92 47.11
CA VAL A 18 12.88 6.31 47.60
C VAL A 18 12.93 7.60 48.43
N VAL A 19 13.98 7.82 49.23
CA VAL A 19 14.16 9.06 50.00
C VAL A 19 14.41 10.26 49.09
N VAL A 20 15.19 10.10 48.02
CA VAL A 20 15.43 11.19 47.05
C VAL A 20 14.16 11.55 46.28
N ILE A 21 13.34 10.56 45.91
CA ILE A 21 12.04 10.78 45.25
C ILE A 21 11.05 11.50 46.18
N LEU A 22 11.01 11.13 47.47
CA LEU A 22 10.14 11.79 48.45
C LEU A 22 10.57 13.25 48.72
N PHE A 23 11.87 13.55 48.74
CA PHE A 23 12.37 14.91 48.92
C PHE A 23 12.13 15.80 47.69
N THR A 24 12.22 15.25 46.48
CA THR A 24 11.95 16.01 45.24
C THR A 24 10.47 16.31 45.04
N LEU A 25 9.57 15.45 45.51
CA LEU A 25 8.12 15.68 45.41
C LEU A 25 7.59 16.70 46.44
N GLN A 26 8.31 16.99 47.53
CA GLN A 26 7.92 18.00 48.52
C GLN A 26 8.21 19.46 48.08
N HIS A 27 8.88 19.69 46.95
CA HIS A 27 9.20 21.03 46.46
C HIS A 27 8.37 21.49 45.24
N LEU A 28 7.29 20.79 44.91
CA LEU A 28 6.45 21.08 43.73
C LEU A 28 5.03 21.59 44.05
N ASN A 29 4.80 22.20 45.21
CA ASN A 29 3.55 22.91 45.50
C ASN A 29 3.80 24.38 45.84
N PRO A 30 3.56 25.34 44.93
CA PRO A 30 3.36 26.73 45.32
C PRO A 30 1.90 26.95 45.74
N SER A 31 1.73 27.52 46.93
CA SER A 31 0.48 28.10 47.45
C SER A 31 0.00 29.26 46.58
N PRO A 32 -1.32 29.52 46.46
CA PRO A 32 -1.84 30.64 45.70
C PRO A 32 -1.65 31.92 46.50
N ALA A 33 -0.88 32.87 45.97
CA ALA A 33 -0.84 34.24 46.46
C ALA A 33 -1.45 35.15 45.41
N GLU A 34 -2.47 35.89 45.84
CA GLU A 34 -3.07 37.04 45.18
C GLU A 34 -2.00 38.02 44.70
N GLN A 35 -2.08 38.49 43.45
CA GLN A 35 -1.46 39.75 43.08
C GLN A 35 -2.36 40.57 42.16
N GLU A 36 -2.57 41.78 42.63
CA GLU A 36 -3.40 42.85 42.10
C GLU A 36 -2.91 43.37 40.75
N ILE A 37 -3.87 43.90 40.00
CA ILE A 37 -3.73 44.60 38.73
C ILE A 37 -3.14 46.00 38.98
N PRO A 38 -2.12 46.44 38.23
CA PRO A 38 -1.91 47.86 37.99
C PRO A 38 -2.37 48.22 36.58
N ARG A 39 -3.37 49.11 36.51
CA ARG A 39 -3.63 49.97 35.36
C ARG A 39 -2.53 51.02 35.30
N VAL A 40 -1.82 51.12 34.19
CA VAL A 40 -1.23 52.39 33.72
C VAL A 40 -1.36 52.42 32.20
N GLY A 41 -2.12 53.38 31.70
CA GLY A 41 -2.09 53.76 30.29
C GLY A 41 -1.00 54.81 30.04
N THR A 42 -0.52 54.90 28.80
CA THR A 42 -0.36 56.18 28.09
C THR A 42 0.01 55.96 26.63
N SER A 43 -0.58 56.83 25.83
CA SER A 43 -0.55 57.04 24.39
C SER A 43 0.79 57.53 23.83
N VAL A 44 1.18 57.08 22.63
CA VAL A 44 2.00 57.81 21.63
C VAL A 44 1.64 57.28 20.21
N PRO A 45 1.67 58.11 19.15
CA PRO A 45 0.83 57.95 17.95
C PRO A 45 1.51 57.16 16.82
N VAL A 46 0.69 56.57 15.96
CA VAL A 46 1.11 55.91 14.72
C VAL A 46 1.05 56.92 13.58
N GLU A 47 2.21 57.18 12.99
CA GLU A 47 2.37 57.91 11.73
C GLU A 47 1.71 57.18 10.56
N THR A 48 1.11 58.00 9.71
CA THR A 48 0.40 57.66 8.49
C THR A 48 1.39 57.40 7.36
N ALA A 49 1.25 56.26 6.68
CA ALA A 49 1.90 56.01 5.39
C ALA A 49 0.91 55.35 4.41
N THR A 50 0.37 56.21 3.56
CA THR A 50 0.20 56.04 2.10
C THR A 50 -0.48 54.78 1.57
N THR A 51 -1.78 54.91 1.33
CA THR A 51 -2.58 54.11 0.40
C THR A 51 -2.17 54.36 -1.06
N LEU A 52 -1.85 53.31 -1.80
CA LEU A 52 -1.79 53.30 -3.27
C LEU A 52 -3.05 52.59 -3.80
N SER A 53 -3.89 53.36 -4.49
CA SER A 53 -5.05 52.91 -5.23
C SER A 53 -4.64 52.30 -6.57
N TYR A 54 -5.24 51.17 -6.94
CA TYR A 54 -5.46 50.83 -8.35
C TYR A 54 -6.95 50.57 -8.56
N ALA A 55 -7.54 51.43 -9.39
CA ALA A 55 -8.88 51.31 -9.93
C ALA A 55 -8.82 50.58 -11.29
N ALA A 56 -9.78 49.70 -11.55
CA ALA A 56 -10.22 49.39 -12.91
C ALA A 56 -11.64 48.81 -12.83
N ASP A 57 -12.62 49.64 -13.19
CA ASP A 57 -14.00 49.24 -13.47
C ASP A 57 -14.17 48.83 -14.95
N PRO A 58 -15.24 48.08 -15.29
CA PRO A 58 -15.41 47.37 -16.57
C PRO A 58 -16.23 48.18 -17.59
N PRO A 59 -16.25 47.79 -18.89
CA PRO A 59 -17.25 48.29 -19.81
C PRO A 59 -18.39 47.28 -20.01
N LYS A 60 -19.61 47.74 -19.71
CA LYS A 60 -20.86 47.27 -20.29
C LYS A 60 -20.99 47.78 -21.73
N SER A 61 -21.55 46.98 -22.63
CA SER A 61 -22.28 47.51 -23.79
C SER A 61 -23.52 46.64 -24.07
N GLU A 62 -24.66 47.31 -24.16
CA GLU A 62 -25.97 46.80 -24.58
C GLU A 62 -26.20 47.12 -26.07
N SER A 63 -26.89 46.23 -26.79
CA SER A 63 -27.93 46.51 -27.80
C SER A 63 -28.52 45.16 -28.25
N LYS A 64 -29.78 44.81 -27.94
CA LYS A 64 -31.09 45.15 -28.55
C LYS A 64 -31.25 44.76 -30.02
N GLU A 65 -32.07 43.73 -30.28
CA GLU A 65 -33.33 43.70 -31.10
C GLU A 65 -33.85 42.24 -31.21
N ARG A 66 -35.10 41.94 -30.76
CA ARG A 66 -36.36 41.68 -31.54
C ARG A 66 -36.24 40.52 -32.55
N GLU A 67 -37.16 39.55 -32.69
CA GLU A 67 -38.63 39.54 -32.55
C GLU A 67 -39.17 38.08 -32.58
N ASP A 68 -40.31 37.89 -31.91
CA ASP A 68 -41.40 36.89 -32.03
C ASP A 68 -41.28 35.62 -32.90
N SER A 69 -41.75 34.49 -32.34
CA SER A 69 -42.85 33.71 -32.96
C SER A 69 -43.44 32.61 -32.04
N THR A 70 -44.72 32.81 -31.73
CA THR A 70 -45.84 31.85 -31.53
C THR A 70 -45.65 30.44 -30.92
N ARG A 71 -46.18 30.29 -29.70
CA ARG A 71 -47.41 29.56 -29.33
C ARG A 71 -47.78 28.28 -30.12
N LEU A 72 -47.68 27.13 -29.47
CA LEU A 72 -48.63 26.01 -29.63
C LEU A 72 -48.69 25.18 -28.33
N THR A 73 -49.78 25.39 -27.59
CA THR A 73 -50.29 24.51 -26.54
C THR A 73 -51.03 23.34 -27.15
N ALA A 74 -50.65 22.10 -26.80
CA ALA A 74 -51.52 20.94 -26.92
C ALA A 74 -51.25 19.99 -25.75
N THR A 75 -52.20 19.95 -24.83
CA THR A 75 -52.43 18.89 -23.83
C THR A 75 -52.89 17.60 -24.50
N LEU A 76 -52.33 16.45 -24.11
CA LEU A 76 -52.98 15.14 -24.21
C LEU A 76 -52.41 14.17 -23.16
N ASN A 77 -53.25 13.96 -22.14
CA ASN A 77 -53.51 12.78 -21.30
C ASN A 77 -52.48 11.65 -21.15
N GLU A 78 -52.18 11.38 -19.87
CA GLU A 78 -52.37 10.08 -19.19
C GLU A 78 -52.38 8.82 -20.05
N ALA A 79 -51.25 8.11 -20.08
CA ALA A 79 -51.15 6.66 -19.89
C ALA A 79 -49.67 6.25 -19.93
N GLU A 80 -49.07 6.01 -18.76
CA GLU A 80 -48.02 4.99 -18.51
C GLU A 80 -47.50 5.17 -17.08
N GLN A 81 -48.33 4.77 -16.11
CA GLN A 81 -47.83 4.33 -14.81
C GLN A 81 -47.47 2.86 -14.92
N GLY A 82 -46.21 2.54 -14.64
CA GLY A 82 -45.77 1.19 -14.32
C GLY A 82 -44.55 0.76 -15.12
N GLY A 83 -43.34 0.86 -14.53
CA GLY A 83 -42.22 0.09 -15.07
C GLY A 83 -40.81 0.40 -14.57
N ASP A 84 -40.51 1.58 -14.03
CA ASP A 84 -39.08 2.02 -14.00
C ASP A 84 -38.38 2.04 -12.63
N GLU A 85 -39.01 1.62 -11.54
CA GLU A 85 -38.42 1.77 -10.20
C GLU A 85 -37.55 0.59 -9.72
N LEU A 86 -37.39 -0.47 -10.52
CA LEU A 86 -36.65 -1.69 -10.11
C LEU A 86 -35.38 -2.00 -10.92
N VAL A 87 -35.07 -1.24 -11.97
CA VAL A 87 -33.92 -1.54 -12.86
C VAL A 87 -32.63 -0.85 -12.43
N GLN A 88 -32.71 0.33 -11.78
CA GLN A 88 -31.51 1.10 -11.42
C GLN A 88 -30.61 0.45 -10.37
N PRO A 89 -31.11 -0.15 -9.26
CA PRO A 89 -30.23 -0.70 -8.22
C PRO A 89 -29.39 -1.89 -8.72
N ARG A 90 -29.98 -2.70 -9.61
CA ARG A 90 -29.32 -3.89 -10.17
C ARG A 90 -28.25 -3.53 -11.19
N LEU A 91 -28.49 -2.51 -12.01
CA LEU A 91 -27.51 -2.00 -12.97
C LEU A 91 -26.29 -1.38 -12.27
N VAL A 92 -26.50 -0.73 -11.12
CA VAL A 92 -25.44 -0.15 -10.29
C VAL A 92 -24.60 -1.24 -9.61
N ALA A 93 -25.23 -2.28 -9.06
CA ALA A 93 -24.54 -3.43 -8.48
C ALA A 93 -23.72 -4.20 -9.53
N GLU A 94 -24.29 -4.50 -10.71
CA GLU A 94 -23.57 -5.19 -11.78
C GLU A 94 -22.41 -4.34 -12.35
N ARG A 95 -22.54 -3.00 -12.33
CA ARG A 95 -21.45 -2.08 -12.68
C ARG A 95 -20.33 -2.10 -11.64
N GLN A 96 -20.65 -2.18 -10.36
CA GLN A 96 -19.67 -2.24 -9.27
C GLN A 96 -18.93 -3.59 -9.27
N ASP A 97 -19.63 -4.69 -9.52
CA ASP A 97 -19.03 -6.03 -9.66
C ASP A 97 -18.11 -6.14 -10.88
N LEU A 98 -18.50 -5.54 -12.00
CA LEU A 98 -17.66 -5.45 -13.20
C LEU A 98 -16.39 -4.62 -12.93
N VAL A 99 -16.52 -3.51 -12.20
CA VAL A 99 -15.39 -2.67 -11.80
C VAL A 99 -14.47 -3.40 -10.81
N ALA A 100 -15.02 -4.15 -9.87
CA ALA A 100 -14.25 -4.97 -8.93
C ALA A 100 -13.48 -6.09 -9.67
N TRP A 101 -14.10 -6.71 -10.67
CA TRP A 101 -13.48 -7.72 -11.51
C TRP A 101 -12.35 -7.16 -12.41
N ILE A 102 -12.59 -6.00 -13.05
CA ILE A 102 -11.59 -5.27 -13.84
C ILE A 102 -10.36 -4.94 -13.00
N ASN A 103 -10.56 -4.53 -11.75
CA ASN A 103 -9.49 -4.11 -10.85
C ASN A 103 -8.77 -5.27 -10.15
N GLY A 104 -9.39 -6.45 -10.08
CA GLY A 104 -8.87 -7.58 -9.32
C GLY A 104 -8.27 -8.74 -10.14
N VAL A 105 -8.71 -8.96 -11.39
CA VAL A 105 -8.39 -10.21 -12.12
C VAL A 105 -8.19 -10.04 -13.63
N ALA A 106 -8.60 -8.93 -14.25
CA ALA A 106 -8.61 -8.82 -15.71
C ALA A 106 -7.20 -8.79 -16.33
N THR A 107 -6.94 -9.72 -17.25
CA THR A 107 -5.76 -9.72 -18.11
C THR A 107 -5.90 -8.66 -19.20
N HIS A 108 -4.78 -8.26 -19.81
CA HIS A 108 -4.77 -7.18 -20.81
C HIS A 108 -5.76 -7.41 -21.97
N GLN A 109 -5.98 -8.67 -22.38
CA GLN A 109 -6.94 -9.05 -23.43
C GLN A 109 -8.41 -8.90 -23.01
N GLU A 110 -8.73 -9.10 -21.73
CA GLU A 110 -10.08 -8.91 -21.18
C GLU A 110 -10.40 -7.42 -21.03
N LEU A 111 -9.37 -6.62 -20.72
CA LEU A 111 -9.45 -5.15 -20.74
C LEU A 111 -9.77 -4.62 -22.15
N ASP A 112 -9.17 -5.22 -23.19
CA ASP A 112 -9.42 -4.84 -24.58
C ASP A 112 -10.79 -5.30 -25.10
N ALA A 113 -11.28 -6.46 -24.65
CA ALA A 113 -12.65 -6.90 -24.92
C ALA A 113 -13.70 -5.98 -24.26
N LEU A 114 -13.41 -5.48 -23.06
CA LEU A 114 -14.25 -4.50 -22.37
C LEU A 114 -14.23 -3.11 -23.04
N LYS A 115 -13.08 -2.69 -23.57
CA LYS A 115 -13.02 -1.48 -24.41
C LYS A 115 -13.86 -1.64 -25.68
N ALA A 116 -13.83 -2.81 -26.31
CA ALA A 116 -14.66 -3.12 -27.48
C ALA A 116 -16.17 -3.16 -27.15
N LEU A 117 -16.53 -3.68 -25.98
CA LEU A 117 -17.91 -3.68 -25.47
C LEU A 117 -18.39 -2.25 -25.19
N ARG A 118 -17.57 -1.42 -24.54
CA ARG A 118 -17.85 -0.02 -24.27
C ARG A 118 -18.02 0.79 -25.56
N ALA A 119 -17.17 0.57 -26.55
CA ALA A 119 -17.29 1.19 -27.87
C ALA A 119 -18.59 0.79 -28.58
N SER A 120 -18.97 -0.49 -28.50
CA SER A 120 -20.21 -1.01 -29.08
C SER A 120 -21.47 -0.45 -28.39
N LEU A 121 -21.42 -0.20 -27.09
CA LEU A 121 -22.51 0.43 -26.32
C LEU A 121 -22.64 1.92 -26.64
N SER A 122 -21.54 2.64 -26.84
CA SER A 122 -21.58 4.05 -27.28
C SER A 122 -22.09 4.24 -28.71
N GLU A 123 -22.10 3.18 -29.51
CA GLU A 123 -22.63 3.18 -30.89
C GLU A 123 -24.14 2.86 -30.98
N GLY A 124 -24.83 2.63 -29.85
CA GLY A 124 -26.30 2.49 -29.82
C GLY A 124 -26.87 1.16 -30.34
N ARG A 125 -26.15 0.04 -30.22
CA ARG A 125 -26.63 -1.28 -30.67
C ARG A 125 -27.66 -1.91 -29.72
N ASP A 126 -28.58 -2.72 -30.25
CA ASP A 126 -29.75 -3.26 -29.53
C ASP A 126 -29.43 -4.28 -28.40
N ALA A 127 -30.42 -4.49 -27.52
CA ALA A 127 -30.34 -5.38 -26.36
C ALA A 127 -30.05 -6.86 -26.73
N LEU A 128 -30.48 -7.33 -27.91
CA LEU A 128 -30.25 -8.69 -28.38
C LEU A 128 -28.76 -8.91 -28.71
N SER A 129 -28.10 -7.89 -29.25
CA SER A 129 -26.66 -7.87 -29.49
C SER A 129 -25.85 -7.88 -28.19
N ILE A 130 -26.36 -7.21 -27.14
CA ILE A 130 -25.75 -7.20 -25.80
C ILE A 130 -25.90 -8.56 -25.11
N THR A 131 -27.10 -9.15 -25.15
CA THR A 131 -27.37 -10.50 -24.61
C THR A 131 -26.55 -11.57 -25.32
N ARG A 132 -26.32 -11.46 -26.64
CA ARG A 132 -25.41 -12.36 -27.38
C ARG A 132 -23.95 -12.24 -26.96
N GLN A 133 -23.50 -11.05 -26.53
CA GLN A 133 -22.11 -10.85 -26.07
C GLN A 133 -21.92 -11.30 -24.62
N VAL A 134 -22.88 -11.03 -23.73
CA VAL A 134 -22.86 -11.50 -22.33
C VAL A 134 -22.94 -13.03 -22.27
N ASN A 135 -23.75 -13.66 -23.12
CA ASN A 135 -23.90 -15.12 -23.16
C ASN A 135 -22.71 -15.86 -23.78
N LYS A 136 -21.65 -15.18 -24.23
CA LYS A 136 -20.35 -15.83 -24.52
C LYS A 136 -19.64 -16.32 -23.26
N LEU A 137 -20.12 -15.96 -22.06
CA LEU A 137 -19.47 -16.16 -20.77
C LEU A 137 -20.08 -17.26 -19.88
N ARG A 138 -21.05 -18.05 -20.36
CA ARG A 138 -21.65 -19.13 -19.53
C ARG A 138 -20.62 -20.25 -19.23
N PRO A 139 -20.50 -20.68 -17.95
CA PRO A 139 -19.49 -21.67 -17.53
C PRO A 139 -19.74 -23.10 -18.04
N ASP A 140 -20.96 -23.44 -18.49
CA ASP A 140 -21.28 -24.75 -19.07
C ASP A 140 -20.79 -24.91 -20.53
N GLY A 141 -20.28 -23.82 -21.12
CA GLY A 141 -19.71 -23.79 -22.47
C GLY A 141 -20.75 -23.72 -23.59
N TRP A 142 -22.04 -23.60 -23.26
CA TRP A 142 -23.14 -23.50 -24.23
C TRP A 142 -23.50 -22.04 -24.50
N LYS A 143 -23.54 -21.69 -25.78
CA LYS A 143 -23.89 -20.35 -26.25
C LYS A 143 -25.26 -20.38 -26.91
N PHE A 144 -26.10 -19.41 -26.57
CA PHE A 144 -27.34 -19.17 -27.30
C PHE A 144 -27.03 -18.92 -28.79
N CYS A 145 -27.70 -19.66 -29.66
CA CYS A 145 -27.57 -19.46 -31.09
C CYS A 145 -28.76 -18.68 -31.63
N VAL A 146 -29.94 -19.31 -31.66
CA VAL A 146 -31.18 -18.78 -32.23
C VAL A 146 -32.41 -19.38 -31.53
N GLN A 147 -33.56 -18.78 -31.74
CA GLN A 147 -34.85 -19.31 -31.30
C GLN A 147 -35.42 -20.35 -32.28
N GLU A 148 -36.43 -21.10 -31.84
CA GLU A 148 -37.12 -22.07 -32.65
C GLU A 148 -37.67 -21.44 -33.95
N GLY A 149 -37.49 -22.13 -35.07
CA GLY A 149 -37.86 -21.66 -36.41
C GLY A 149 -36.73 -20.92 -37.15
N GLU A 150 -35.64 -20.55 -36.47
CA GLU A 150 -34.51 -19.83 -37.07
C GLU A 150 -33.33 -20.76 -37.41
N ILE A 151 -32.46 -20.31 -38.31
CA ILE A 151 -31.28 -21.06 -38.74
C ILE A 151 -30.06 -20.68 -37.89
N CYS A 152 -29.47 -21.69 -37.27
CA CYS A 152 -28.29 -21.59 -36.46
C CYS A 152 -27.04 -22.05 -37.22
N HIS A 153 -25.96 -21.27 -37.18
CA HIS A 153 -24.68 -21.62 -37.80
C HIS A 153 -23.68 -22.07 -36.73
N CYS A 154 -23.55 -23.38 -36.52
CA CYS A 154 -22.66 -23.95 -35.51
C CYS A 154 -21.92 -25.19 -35.97
N GLU A 155 -20.64 -25.26 -35.61
CA GLU A 155 -19.79 -26.42 -35.84
C GLU A 155 -19.65 -27.22 -34.53
N GLY A 156 -20.07 -28.49 -34.55
CA GLY A 156 -19.94 -29.41 -33.41
C GLY A 156 -21.26 -29.73 -32.71
N LEU A 157 -21.28 -29.59 -31.38
CA LEU A 157 -22.40 -29.98 -30.52
C LEU A 157 -23.48 -28.89 -30.53
N THR A 158 -24.72 -29.29 -30.83
CA THR A 158 -25.88 -28.41 -30.72
C THR A 158 -26.91 -29.03 -29.79
N ARG A 159 -27.71 -28.22 -29.12
CA ARG A 159 -28.84 -28.67 -28.31
C ARG A 159 -30.06 -27.81 -28.53
N TYR A 160 -31.23 -28.41 -28.47
CA TYR A 160 -32.53 -27.76 -28.61
C TYR A 160 -33.36 -28.01 -27.36
N GLY A 161 -33.96 -26.97 -26.80
CA GLY A 161 -34.55 -27.07 -25.48
C GLY A 161 -35.39 -25.89 -25.01
N ASP A 162 -36.16 -26.11 -23.95
CA ASP A 162 -36.80 -25.06 -23.17
C ASP A 162 -35.78 -24.53 -22.16
N PHE A 163 -35.45 -23.25 -22.32
CA PHE A 163 -34.44 -22.59 -21.50
C PHE A 163 -34.88 -22.42 -20.05
N ASP A 164 -36.15 -22.11 -19.81
CA ASP A 164 -36.69 -21.81 -18.48
C ASP A 164 -36.80 -23.08 -17.63
N LEU A 165 -37.09 -24.21 -18.28
CA LEU A 165 -37.16 -25.53 -17.62
C LEU A 165 -35.83 -26.28 -17.60
N ASN A 166 -34.80 -25.74 -18.26
CA ASN A 166 -33.49 -26.36 -18.42
C ASN A 166 -33.56 -27.79 -18.99
N GLN A 167 -34.48 -28.04 -19.92
CA GLN A 167 -34.66 -29.33 -20.59
C GLN A 167 -34.14 -29.24 -22.03
N TRP A 168 -33.16 -30.10 -22.36
CA TRP A 168 -32.42 -30.02 -23.61
C TRP A 168 -32.26 -31.39 -24.28
N VAL A 169 -32.29 -31.40 -25.61
CA VAL A 169 -31.92 -32.55 -26.44
C VAL A 169 -30.69 -32.21 -27.26
N GLU A 170 -29.61 -32.95 -27.03
CA GLU A 170 -28.32 -32.73 -27.66
C GLU A 170 -28.15 -33.57 -28.92
N LYS A 171 -27.45 -33.01 -29.92
CA LYS A 171 -27.04 -33.70 -31.14
C LYS A 171 -25.53 -33.55 -31.33
N LYS A 172 -24.82 -34.69 -31.33
CA LYS A 172 -23.35 -34.72 -31.22
C LYS A 172 -22.56 -34.40 -32.49
N GLU A 173 -23.18 -34.56 -33.66
CA GLU A 173 -22.51 -34.33 -34.94
C GLU A 173 -23.51 -33.72 -35.92
N PHE A 174 -23.36 -32.43 -36.21
CA PHE A 174 -24.15 -31.76 -37.23
C PHE A 174 -23.29 -30.83 -38.08
N LYS A 175 -23.60 -30.74 -39.38
CA LYS A 175 -22.96 -29.82 -40.31
C LYS A 175 -23.77 -28.53 -40.38
N SER A 176 -23.20 -27.42 -39.92
CA SER A 176 -23.75 -26.08 -40.10
C SER A 176 -24.16 -25.84 -41.57
N PRO A 177 -25.33 -25.24 -41.87
CA PRO A 177 -26.34 -24.67 -40.95
C PRO A 177 -27.40 -25.66 -40.45
N ILE A 178 -27.92 -25.47 -39.23
CA ILE A 178 -29.04 -26.23 -38.66
C ILE A 178 -30.28 -25.36 -38.46
N LEU A 179 -31.45 -25.83 -38.89
CA LEU A 179 -32.72 -25.19 -38.51
C LEU A 179 -33.05 -25.55 -37.06
N CYS A 180 -33.28 -24.55 -36.22
CA CYS A 180 -33.63 -24.75 -34.84
C CYS A 180 -35.07 -25.26 -34.70
N HIS A 181 -35.26 -26.57 -34.79
CA HIS A 181 -36.58 -27.18 -34.81
C HIS A 181 -36.51 -28.61 -34.27
N HIS A 182 -37.51 -29.04 -33.51
CA HIS A 182 -37.53 -30.35 -32.83
C HIS A 182 -37.18 -31.52 -33.75
N SER A 183 -37.65 -31.49 -35.01
CA SER A 183 -37.41 -32.55 -36.00
C SER A 183 -35.94 -32.71 -36.37
N GLN A 184 -35.16 -31.63 -36.35
CA GLN A 184 -33.71 -31.68 -36.60
C GLN A 184 -32.96 -32.36 -35.46
N TYR A 185 -33.57 -32.45 -34.28
CA TYR A 185 -33.04 -33.10 -33.09
C TYR A 185 -33.66 -34.50 -32.87
N GLY A 186 -34.37 -35.03 -33.87
CA GLY A 186 -34.94 -36.39 -33.83
C GLY A 186 -36.21 -36.51 -32.99
N LEU A 187 -36.80 -35.40 -32.59
CA LEU A 187 -38.03 -35.37 -31.80
C LEU A 187 -39.25 -35.31 -32.71
N LYS A 188 -40.22 -36.17 -32.44
CA LYS A 188 -41.57 -36.01 -32.99
C LYS A 188 -42.32 -34.89 -32.24
N PRO A 189 -43.32 -34.24 -32.84
CA PRO A 189 -44.11 -33.21 -32.16
C PRO A 189 -44.69 -33.66 -30.82
N GLU A 190 -45.06 -34.95 -30.69
CA GLU A 190 -45.60 -35.50 -29.45
C GLU A 190 -44.55 -35.69 -28.35
N GLN A 191 -43.27 -35.56 -28.69
CA GLN A 191 -42.12 -35.65 -27.80
C GLN A 191 -41.55 -34.26 -27.44
N ASP A 192 -42.25 -33.20 -27.84
CA ASP A 192 -41.95 -31.85 -27.36
C ASP A 192 -42.22 -31.79 -25.86
N PHE A 193 -41.17 -31.66 -25.08
CA PHE A 193 -41.22 -31.58 -23.61
C PHE A 193 -41.82 -30.27 -23.10
N SER A 194 -42.07 -29.28 -23.97
CA SER A 194 -42.74 -28.03 -23.62
C SER A 194 -43.62 -27.51 -24.77
N PRO A 195 -44.76 -28.18 -25.07
CA PRO A 195 -45.63 -27.80 -26.17
C PRO A 195 -46.17 -26.38 -26.01
N GLY A 196 -46.15 -25.60 -27.10
CA GLY A 196 -46.65 -24.23 -27.11
C GLY A 196 -45.71 -23.19 -26.49
N LYS A 197 -44.57 -23.59 -25.94
CA LYS A 197 -43.50 -22.67 -25.50
C LYS A 197 -42.41 -22.54 -26.53
N LEU A 198 -41.90 -21.32 -26.68
CA LEU A 198 -40.78 -21.01 -27.55
C LEU A 198 -39.50 -21.68 -27.04
N LYS A 199 -38.89 -22.51 -27.88
CA LYS A 199 -37.65 -23.22 -27.58
C LYS A 199 -36.46 -22.56 -28.27
N TYR A 200 -35.27 -22.99 -27.88
CA TYR A 200 -34.04 -22.36 -28.31
C TYR A 200 -33.00 -23.39 -28.71
N CYS A 201 -32.13 -23.00 -29.62
CA CYS A 201 -30.94 -23.76 -29.95
C CYS A 201 -29.72 -23.11 -29.35
N GLN A 202 -28.90 -23.95 -28.73
CA GLN A 202 -27.60 -23.57 -28.21
C GLN A 202 -26.51 -24.40 -28.87
N CYS A 203 -25.34 -23.80 -28.94
CA CYS A 203 -24.15 -24.44 -29.48
C CYS A 203 -23.08 -24.47 -28.42
N ARG A 204 -22.46 -25.64 -28.27
CA ARG A 204 -21.25 -25.73 -27.47
C ARG A 204 -20.12 -25.32 -28.39
N ALA A 205 -19.35 -24.31 -28.00
CA ALA A 205 -18.14 -24.01 -28.72
C ALA A 205 -17.29 -25.29 -28.79
N PRO A 206 -16.65 -25.62 -29.94
CA PRO A 206 -15.72 -26.73 -30.00
C PRO A 206 -14.72 -26.57 -28.86
N VAL A 207 -14.33 -27.69 -28.21
CA VAL A 207 -13.41 -27.70 -27.08
C VAL A 207 -12.30 -26.69 -27.36
N PRO A 208 -12.13 -25.66 -26.50
CA PRO A 208 -11.26 -24.54 -26.80
C PRO A 208 -9.92 -25.07 -27.28
N LYS A 209 -9.57 -24.74 -28.52
CA LYS A 209 -8.23 -25.00 -29.00
C LYS A 209 -7.35 -23.92 -28.38
N CYS A 210 -6.22 -24.33 -27.82
CA CYS A 210 -5.21 -23.41 -27.36
C CYS A 210 -4.78 -22.50 -28.53
N PRO A 211 -4.12 -21.35 -28.29
CA PRO A 211 -3.64 -20.47 -29.37
C PRO A 211 -2.74 -21.18 -30.41
N ASN A 212 -2.18 -22.35 -30.08
CA ASN A 212 -1.37 -23.19 -30.96
C ASN A 212 -2.18 -24.28 -31.71
N GLY A 213 -3.50 -24.31 -31.60
CA GLY A 213 -4.38 -25.26 -32.27
C GLY A 213 -4.61 -26.60 -31.55
N GLN A 214 -3.94 -26.88 -30.42
CA GLN A 214 -4.15 -28.13 -29.67
C GLN A 214 -5.45 -28.12 -28.85
N PRO A 215 -6.13 -29.27 -28.66
CA PRO A 215 -7.33 -29.35 -27.83
C PRO A 215 -6.98 -29.16 -26.34
N PHE A 216 -7.76 -28.32 -25.64
CA PHE A 216 -7.69 -28.14 -24.18
C PHE A 216 -7.87 -29.48 -23.43
N ARG A 217 -7.07 -29.69 -22.37
CA ARG A 217 -7.14 -30.89 -21.52
C ARG A 217 -7.37 -30.52 -20.05
N GLU A 218 -8.54 -30.89 -19.53
CA GLU A 218 -9.01 -30.55 -18.17
C GLU A 218 -8.18 -31.20 -17.06
N GLU A 219 -7.59 -32.37 -17.33
CA GLU A 219 -6.67 -33.12 -16.45
C GLU A 219 -5.39 -32.35 -16.05
N ASN A 220 -5.06 -31.25 -16.74
CA ASN A 220 -3.93 -30.38 -16.41
C ASN A 220 -4.32 -29.21 -15.49
N CYS A 221 -5.55 -29.16 -14.99
CA CYS A 221 -6.03 -28.10 -14.11
C CYS A 221 -5.92 -28.49 -12.63
N PRO A 222 -5.50 -27.56 -11.75
CA PRO A 222 -5.28 -27.85 -10.32
C PRO A 222 -6.60 -28.12 -9.57
N VAL A 223 -7.74 -27.68 -10.11
CA VAL A 223 -9.08 -27.94 -9.57
C VAL A 223 -10.03 -28.27 -10.73
N PRO A 224 -10.71 -29.44 -10.72
CA PRO A 224 -11.70 -29.80 -11.74
C PRO A 224 -12.89 -28.82 -11.75
N GLY A 225 -13.33 -28.38 -12.93
CA GLY A 225 -14.53 -27.54 -13.08
C GLY A 225 -14.33 -26.02 -13.03
N GLN A 226 -13.11 -25.49 -13.01
CA GLN A 226 -12.83 -24.04 -13.16
C GLN A 226 -12.15 -23.70 -14.50
N THR A 227 -12.37 -22.47 -14.98
CA THR A 227 -11.69 -21.91 -16.17
C THR A 227 -10.20 -21.74 -15.89
N CYS A 228 -9.42 -22.76 -16.25
CA CYS A 228 -8.00 -22.81 -15.95
C CYS A 228 -7.16 -22.64 -17.23
N ARG A 229 -6.26 -21.66 -17.25
CA ARG A 229 -5.29 -21.44 -18.36
C ARG A 229 -4.30 -22.60 -18.52
N ALA A 230 -4.07 -23.41 -17.48
CA ALA A 230 -3.10 -24.49 -17.49
C ALA A 230 -3.47 -25.66 -18.41
N GLY A 231 -4.76 -25.90 -18.66
CA GLY A 231 -5.21 -26.90 -19.63
C GLY A 231 -4.92 -26.54 -21.09
N CYS A 232 -4.56 -25.28 -21.35
CA CYS A 232 -4.13 -24.78 -22.66
C CYS A 232 -2.61 -24.60 -22.80
N LEU A 233 -1.86 -24.79 -21.72
CA LEU A 233 -0.41 -24.71 -21.78
C LEU A 233 0.10 -26.11 -22.15
N PRO A 234 0.88 -26.28 -23.24
CA PRO A 234 1.68 -27.49 -23.35
C PRO A 234 2.49 -27.56 -22.05
N ARG A 235 2.40 -28.70 -21.34
CA ARG A 235 3.18 -29.00 -20.12
C ARG A 235 4.54 -28.34 -20.31
N MET A 236 4.82 -27.26 -19.55
CA MET A 236 5.83 -26.26 -19.94
C MET A 236 7.01 -26.98 -20.57
N PRO A 237 7.29 -26.77 -21.87
CA PRO A 237 8.53 -27.25 -22.41
C PRO A 237 9.58 -26.71 -21.46
N ARG A 238 10.48 -27.57 -20.96
CA ARG A 238 11.78 -27.12 -20.46
C ARG A 238 12.42 -26.39 -21.63
N GLY A 239 12.10 -25.13 -21.83
CA GLY A 239 12.31 -24.41 -23.09
C GLY A 239 12.94 -23.06 -22.80
N GLY A 240 14.25 -22.99 -23.08
CA GLY A 240 15.05 -21.76 -23.22
C GLY A 240 14.97 -20.82 -22.03
N LEU A 241 15.74 -20.98 -20.96
CA LEU A 241 17.18 -20.69 -20.96
C LEU A 241 17.56 -19.47 -21.83
N ALA A 242 16.78 -18.38 -21.77
CA ALA A 242 17.36 -17.05 -21.77
C ALA A 242 18.11 -16.85 -20.44
N SER A 243 19.12 -17.68 -20.16
CA SER A 243 19.96 -17.72 -18.95
C SER A 243 19.30 -17.05 -17.74
N LEU A 244 18.10 -17.51 -17.35
CA LEU A 244 17.65 -17.37 -15.97
C LEU A 244 18.78 -18.03 -15.19
N VAL A 245 19.40 -17.29 -14.28
CA VAL A 245 20.29 -17.93 -13.30
C VAL A 245 19.45 -19.07 -12.75
N PRO A 246 19.84 -20.33 -12.96
CA PRO A 246 19.03 -21.43 -12.49
C PRO A 246 18.75 -21.18 -11.02
N ARG A 247 17.48 -21.33 -10.62
CA ARG A 247 17.07 -21.30 -9.21
C ARG A 247 18.00 -22.16 -8.33
N SER A 248 18.69 -23.12 -8.94
CA SER A 248 19.74 -23.96 -8.37
C SER A 248 21.13 -23.31 -8.18
N LYS A 249 21.31 -21.99 -8.32
CA LYS A 249 22.59 -21.30 -8.04
C LYS A 249 22.51 -20.27 -6.91
N LEU A 250 21.49 -19.42 -6.87
CA LEU A 250 21.23 -18.60 -5.69
C LEU A 250 20.61 -19.50 -4.62
N CYS A 251 21.10 -19.43 -3.38
CA CYS A 251 20.58 -20.25 -2.28
C CYS A 251 20.67 -21.77 -2.54
N SER A 252 21.63 -22.19 -3.37
CA SER A 252 21.86 -23.61 -3.64
C SER A 252 22.68 -24.31 -2.56
N LYS A 253 23.31 -23.53 -1.68
CA LYS A 253 24.11 -24.01 -0.55
C LYS A 253 23.20 -24.21 0.66
N ALA A 254 23.63 -25.05 1.59
CA ALA A 254 22.96 -25.25 2.89
C ALA A 254 22.99 -23.99 3.80
N GLU A 255 23.41 -22.84 3.29
CA GLU A 255 23.41 -21.59 4.02
C GLU A 255 22.01 -20.97 3.98
N PRO A 256 21.50 -20.42 5.10
CA PRO A 256 20.16 -19.85 5.16
C PRO A 256 20.02 -18.53 4.38
N ASN A 257 21.14 -17.92 3.98
CA ASN A 257 21.19 -16.60 3.39
C ASN A 257 22.18 -16.54 2.22
N GLU A 258 21.88 -15.75 1.19
CA GLU A 258 22.76 -15.50 0.04
C GLU A 258 23.23 -14.04 0.03
N LEU A 259 24.53 -13.77 -0.08
CA LEU A 259 25.04 -12.40 -0.15
C LEU A 259 24.62 -11.74 -1.48
N ILE A 260 23.85 -10.66 -1.43
CA ILE A 260 23.41 -9.94 -2.63
C ILE A 260 24.19 -8.66 -2.88
N TRP A 261 24.71 -8.03 -1.82
CA TRP A 261 25.54 -6.83 -1.94
C TRP A 261 26.51 -6.70 -0.76
N SER A 262 27.72 -6.24 -1.03
CA SER A 262 28.73 -5.83 -0.05
C SER A 262 29.71 -4.84 -0.68
N CYS A 263 30.59 -4.28 0.15
CA CYS A 263 31.76 -3.52 -0.28
C CYS A 263 32.79 -4.37 -1.06
N ASP A 264 32.72 -5.70 -1.01
CA ASP A 264 33.44 -6.56 -1.95
C ASP A 264 32.61 -6.72 -3.22
N HIS A 265 32.75 -5.72 -4.11
CA HIS A 265 32.06 -5.63 -5.38
C HIS A 265 32.19 -6.87 -6.29
N ARG A 266 33.17 -7.75 -6.05
CA ARG A 266 33.34 -9.00 -6.82
C ARG A 266 32.34 -10.07 -6.39
N ARG A 267 31.86 -10.01 -5.16
CA ARG A 267 30.89 -10.95 -4.57
C ARG A 267 29.46 -10.45 -4.69
N SER A 268 29.27 -9.14 -4.81
CA SER A 268 27.97 -8.50 -5.02
C SER A 268 27.33 -8.93 -6.35
N LEU A 269 26.02 -9.16 -6.35
CA LEU A 269 25.26 -9.28 -7.59
C LEU A 269 25.29 -7.91 -8.27
N LYS A 270 25.51 -7.86 -9.58
CA LYS A 270 25.55 -6.60 -10.35
C LYS A 270 24.64 -6.66 -11.57
N PRO A 271 24.12 -5.51 -12.04
CA PRO A 271 23.55 -5.41 -13.37
C PRO A 271 24.56 -5.87 -14.42
N ARG A 272 24.08 -6.53 -15.48
CA ARG A 272 24.89 -6.81 -16.65
C ARG A 272 25.40 -5.51 -17.25
N LYS A 273 26.62 -5.55 -17.80
CA LYS A 273 27.24 -4.40 -18.46
C LYS A 273 26.30 -3.83 -19.53
N GLY A 274 25.98 -2.54 -19.44
CA GLY A 274 25.09 -1.83 -20.38
C GLY A 274 23.60 -1.92 -20.05
N HIS A 275 23.21 -2.54 -18.93
CA HIS A 275 21.83 -2.47 -18.46
C HIS A 275 21.49 -1.04 -17.98
N SER A 276 20.24 -0.64 -18.11
CA SER A 276 19.72 0.64 -17.56
C SER A 276 19.93 0.85 -16.07
N HIS A 277 20.24 -0.21 -15.30
CA HIS A 277 20.44 -0.14 -13.85
C HIS A 277 21.92 0.03 -13.48
N SER A 278 22.82 0.08 -14.47
CA SER A 278 24.24 0.30 -14.22
C SER A 278 24.52 1.67 -13.60
N ASP A 279 23.74 2.70 -13.91
CA ASP A 279 23.90 4.03 -13.30
C ASP A 279 23.44 4.04 -11.84
N ALA A 280 22.37 3.32 -11.51
CA ALA A 280 21.93 3.12 -10.14
C ALA A 280 22.96 2.37 -9.30
N GLU A 281 23.59 1.35 -9.88
CA GLU A 281 24.73 0.65 -9.26
C GLU A 281 25.91 1.59 -9.03
N ASP A 282 26.29 2.41 -10.02
CA ASP A 282 27.41 3.37 -9.92
C ASP A 282 27.17 4.41 -8.81
N LEU A 283 25.94 4.93 -8.71
CA LEU A 283 25.52 5.84 -7.63
C LEU A 283 25.58 5.18 -6.26
N LEU A 284 25.13 3.92 -6.13
CA LEU A 284 25.22 3.16 -4.89
C LEU A 284 26.67 2.91 -4.49
N GLU A 285 27.51 2.43 -5.40
CA GLU A 285 28.92 2.14 -5.11
C GLU A 285 29.69 3.40 -4.69
N ARG A 286 29.43 4.54 -5.36
CA ARG A 286 30.09 5.81 -5.03
C ARG A 286 29.54 6.48 -3.77
N GLY A 287 28.23 6.42 -3.57
CA GLY A 287 27.58 6.90 -2.35
C GLY A 287 28.04 6.14 -1.10
N MET A 288 28.30 4.84 -1.25
CA MET A 288 28.75 3.98 -0.16
C MET A 288 30.28 3.90 -0.02
N ALA A 289 31.05 4.50 -0.94
CA ALA A 289 32.50 4.34 -0.99
C ALA A 289 33.20 4.66 0.33
N LYS A 290 32.79 5.71 1.05
CA LYS A 290 33.41 6.08 2.33
C LYS A 290 33.11 5.11 3.46
N ILE A 291 31.91 4.53 3.49
CA ILE A 291 31.60 3.44 4.43
C ILE A 291 32.43 2.20 4.08
N CYS A 292 32.61 1.94 2.79
CA CYS A 292 33.41 0.82 2.30
C CYS A 292 34.93 0.99 2.47
N GLU A 293 35.42 2.22 2.61
CA GLU A 293 36.82 2.51 2.94
C GLU A 293 37.14 2.26 4.43
N ASP A 294 36.13 2.22 5.31
CA ASP A 294 36.32 2.00 6.75
C ASP A 294 36.08 0.52 7.12
N PRO A 295 37.13 -0.27 7.46
CA PRO A 295 36.99 -1.69 7.75
C PRO A 295 36.05 -2.01 8.91
N HIS A 296 35.79 -1.05 9.80
CA HIS A 296 34.85 -1.23 10.91
C HIS A 296 33.39 -1.09 10.47
N LEU A 297 33.13 -0.28 9.44
CA LEU A 297 31.78 -0.01 8.94
C LEU A 297 31.38 -0.92 7.79
N MET A 298 32.35 -1.45 7.02
CA MET A 298 32.09 -2.39 5.91
C MET A 298 31.09 -3.52 6.25
N PRO A 299 31.19 -4.23 7.40
CA PRO A 299 30.27 -5.32 7.72
C PRO A 299 28.83 -4.85 7.99
N GLU A 300 28.62 -3.57 8.29
CA GLU A 300 27.30 -3.01 8.57
C GLU A 300 26.50 -2.70 7.30
N VAL A 301 27.09 -2.83 6.12
CA VAL A 301 26.39 -2.55 4.87
C VAL A 301 26.25 -3.78 3.99
N GLU A 302 26.80 -4.92 4.42
CA GLU A 302 26.52 -6.21 3.79
C GLU A 302 25.02 -6.52 3.85
N VAL A 303 24.47 -6.95 2.71
CA VAL A 303 23.06 -7.29 2.52
C VAL A 303 22.97 -8.72 2.04
N TRP A 304 22.15 -9.51 2.73
CA TRP A 304 21.88 -10.89 2.37
C TRP A 304 20.40 -11.08 2.04
N LEU A 305 20.11 -11.95 1.09
CA LEU A 305 18.77 -12.43 0.80
C LEU A 305 18.46 -13.63 1.69
N GLU A 306 17.30 -13.62 2.35
CA GLU A 306 16.74 -14.79 3.02
C GLU A 306 16.38 -15.84 1.97
N CYS A 307 16.98 -17.03 2.06
CA CYS A 307 16.81 -18.03 1.01
C CYS A 307 15.39 -18.57 0.88
N ASP A 308 14.61 -18.52 1.95
CA ASP A 308 13.18 -18.83 1.95
C ASP A 308 12.36 -17.88 1.06
N PHE A 309 12.88 -16.67 0.78
CA PHE A 309 12.23 -15.64 -0.03
C PHE A 309 12.85 -15.51 -1.43
N VAL A 310 13.71 -16.45 -1.83
CA VAL A 310 14.38 -16.41 -3.15
C VAL A 310 13.38 -16.41 -4.31
N SER A 311 12.22 -17.04 -4.13
CA SER A 311 11.21 -17.10 -5.18
C SER A 311 10.55 -15.76 -5.45
N GLN A 312 10.30 -14.99 -4.39
CA GLN A 312 9.75 -13.65 -4.43
C GLN A 312 10.81 -12.69 -4.96
N PHE A 313 12.07 -12.80 -4.52
CA PHE A 313 13.17 -12.02 -5.08
C PHE A 313 13.31 -12.22 -6.60
N LEU A 314 13.32 -13.47 -7.08
CA LEU A 314 13.43 -13.78 -8.50
C LEU A 314 12.21 -13.36 -9.33
N ARG A 315 11.06 -13.11 -8.70
CA ARG A 315 9.86 -12.58 -9.36
C ARG A 315 10.00 -11.11 -9.72
N TRP A 316 10.70 -10.35 -8.88
CA TRP A 316 10.82 -8.89 -8.98
C TRP A 316 12.16 -8.43 -9.56
N THR A 317 13.08 -9.36 -9.81
CA THR A 317 14.38 -9.11 -10.44
C THR A 317 14.49 -9.84 -11.76
N SER A 318 15.56 -9.57 -12.51
CA SER A 318 15.86 -10.27 -13.76
C SER A 318 17.23 -10.94 -13.71
N SER A 319 17.48 -11.85 -14.64
CA SER A 319 18.83 -12.40 -14.83
C SER A 319 19.85 -11.37 -15.34
N ALA A 320 19.37 -10.18 -15.72
CA ALA A 320 20.19 -9.08 -16.19
C ALA A 320 20.43 -8.01 -15.12
N SER A 321 19.61 -7.93 -14.07
CA SER A 321 19.78 -6.96 -12.98
C SER A 321 19.11 -7.42 -11.69
N PRO A 322 19.80 -7.32 -10.53
CA PRO A 322 19.21 -7.58 -9.22
C PRO A 322 18.41 -6.39 -8.66
N TRP A 323 18.32 -5.27 -9.39
CA TRP A 323 17.56 -4.10 -8.97
C TRP A 323 16.07 -4.27 -9.25
N ILE A 324 15.25 -3.71 -8.38
CA ILE A 324 13.79 -3.72 -8.46
C ILE A 324 13.30 -2.33 -8.90
N GLU A 325 12.35 -2.27 -9.83
CA GLU A 325 11.85 -1.00 -10.38
C GLU A 325 11.17 -0.12 -9.32
N GLU A 326 10.20 -0.69 -8.61
CA GLU A 326 9.39 0.02 -7.63
C GLU A 326 9.13 -0.91 -6.45
N ALA A 327 9.41 -0.45 -5.24
CA ALA A 327 9.09 -1.21 -4.04
C ALA A 327 8.83 -0.32 -2.84
N TYR A 328 8.00 -0.82 -1.94
CA TYR A 328 7.98 -0.35 -0.57
C TYR A 328 9.18 -0.95 0.17
N VAL A 329 9.71 -0.23 1.16
CA VAL A 329 10.82 -0.70 1.97
C VAL A 329 10.52 -0.48 3.43
N THR A 330 10.72 -1.50 4.25
CA THR A 330 10.60 -1.41 5.70
C THR A 330 11.77 -2.12 6.36
N TYR A 331 11.88 -2.00 7.67
CA TYR A 331 12.91 -2.65 8.46
C TYR A 331 12.36 -3.20 9.75
N VAL A 332 12.93 -4.31 10.21
CA VAL A 332 12.53 -4.96 11.45
C VAL A 332 13.75 -5.50 12.18
N GLY A 333 13.66 -5.62 13.50
CA GLY A 333 14.67 -6.26 14.32
C GLY A 333 14.09 -6.60 15.69
N GLY A 334 14.88 -7.29 16.51
CA GLY A 334 14.47 -7.74 17.83
C GLY A 334 14.21 -9.25 17.89
N PRO A 335 13.58 -9.74 18.96
CA PRO A 335 13.33 -11.17 19.12
C PRO A 335 12.23 -11.65 18.18
N LYS A 336 12.25 -12.96 17.89
CA LYS A 336 11.14 -13.71 17.30
C LYS A 336 9.84 -13.49 18.10
N ASP A 337 8.69 -13.50 17.42
CA ASP A 337 7.36 -13.39 18.02
C ASP A 337 7.15 -12.05 18.76
N SER A 338 7.88 -11.01 18.35
CA SER A 338 7.76 -9.66 18.94
C SER A 338 6.59 -8.87 18.34
N ASN A 339 6.17 -7.80 19.02
CA ASN A 339 5.17 -6.86 18.49
C ASN A 339 5.52 -6.33 17.09
N TYR A 340 6.82 -6.21 16.77
CA TYR A 340 7.28 -5.76 15.46
C TYR A 340 7.00 -6.79 14.35
N GLU A 341 7.01 -8.09 14.68
CA GLU A 341 6.60 -9.13 13.74
C GLU A 341 5.13 -8.95 13.35
N TRP A 342 4.28 -8.66 14.33
CA TRP A 342 2.84 -8.47 14.12
C TRP A 342 2.56 -7.20 13.32
N GLN A 343 3.23 -6.10 13.66
CA GLN A 343 3.18 -4.85 12.90
C GLN A 343 3.60 -5.06 11.44
N ALA A 344 4.77 -5.67 11.22
CA ALA A 344 5.27 -6.00 9.89
C ALA A 344 4.31 -6.92 9.12
N THR A 345 3.66 -7.88 9.81
CA THR A 345 2.68 -8.77 9.18
C THR A 345 1.46 -8.00 8.67
N ASN A 346 0.93 -7.06 9.44
CA ASN A 346 -0.18 -6.22 8.98
C ASN A 346 0.24 -5.29 7.84
N LEU A 347 1.45 -4.73 7.90
CA LEU A 347 2.01 -3.97 6.79
C LEU A 347 2.08 -4.83 5.51
N ILE A 348 2.70 -6.02 5.55
CA ILE A 348 2.80 -6.93 4.39
C ILE A 348 1.41 -7.25 3.85
N ARG A 349 0.44 -7.54 4.72
CA ARG A 349 -0.94 -7.81 4.29
C ARG A 349 -1.56 -6.59 3.60
N SER A 350 -1.36 -5.38 4.11
CA SER A 350 -1.84 -4.16 3.45
C SER A 350 -1.25 -4.01 2.04
N ILE A 351 0.03 -4.36 1.84
CA ILE A 351 0.69 -4.37 0.54
C ILE A 351 0.08 -5.41 -0.39
N ASP A 352 -0.06 -6.65 0.07
CA ASP A 352 -0.67 -7.75 -0.71
C ASP A 352 -2.13 -7.45 -1.11
N LEU A 353 -2.85 -6.65 -0.32
CA LEU A 353 -4.24 -6.25 -0.58
C LEU A 353 -4.39 -5.04 -1.50
N PHE A 354 -3.55 -4.02 -1.33
CA PHE A 354 -3.79 -2.70 -1.93
C PHE A 354 -2.71 -2.26 -2.93
N SER A 355 -1.65 -3.05 -3.12
CA SER A 355 -0.57 -2.73 -4.03
C SER A 355 -0.24 -3.84 -5.01
N THR A 356 0.24 -3.42 -6.17
CA THR A 356 0.83 -4.30 -7.18
C THR A 356 2.36 -4.36 -7.09
N ARG A 357 2.98 -3.74 -6.08
CA ARG A 357 4.43 -3.64 -5.89
C ARG A 357 4.89 -4.45 -4.68
N PRO A 358 6.14 -4.95 -4.67
CA PRO A 358 6.68 -5.65 -3.51
C PRO A 358 6.95 -4.72 -2.35
N LEU A 359 6.94 -5.29 -1.15
CA LEU A 359 7.60 -4.80 0.04
C LEU A 359 8.92 -5.54 0.22
N ILE A 360 10.01 -4.79 0.36
CA ILE A 360 11.29 -5.29 0.81
C ILE A 360 11.37 -5.04 2.32
N ILE A 361 11.47 -6.12 3.10
CA ILE A 361 11.68 -6.03 4.53
C ILE A 361 13.14 -6.37 4.87
N VAL A 362 13.84 -5.42 5.51
CA VAL A 362 15.23 -5.61 5.91
C VAL A 362 15.30 -5.96 7.39
N ILE A 363 15.75 -7.18 7.66
CA ILE A 363 15.83 -7.77 8.99
C ILE A 363 17.21 -7.49 9.57
N PHE A 364 17.26 -6.85 10.73
CA PHE A 364 18.51 -6.50 11.41
C PHE A 364 18.78 -7.44 12.57
N GLY A 365 19.91 -8.13 12.51
CA GLY A 365 20.34 -9.11 13.51
C GLY A 365 19.93 -10.54 13.17
N ASP A 366 20.17 -11.45 14.11
CA ASP A 366 19.96 -12.90 14.00
C ASP A 366 18.77 -13.40 14.83
N GLN A 367 18.29 -12.60 15.78
CA GLN A 367 17.20 -12.98 16.68
C GLN A 367 15.82 -12.95 16.02
N PHE A 368 15.62 -12.08 15.03
CA PHE A 368 14.37 -11.98 14.31
C PHE A 368 14.31 -13.04 13.21
N VAL A 369 13.28 -13.87 13.26
CA VAL A 369 13.03 -14.93 12.29
C VAL A 369 11.69 -14.62 11.60
N PRO A 370 11.67 -14.36 10.29
CA PRO A 370 10.43 -14.19 9.55
C PRO A 370 9.49 -15.38 9.77
N PRO A 371 8.21 -15.15 10.10
CA PRO A 371 7.27 -16.25 10.25
C PRO A 371 7.06 -16.93 8.88
N PRO A 372 6.92 -18.27 8.84
CA PRO A 372 6.74 -19.01 7.59
C PRO A 372 5.54 -18.55 6.76
N SER A 373 4.52 -17.99 7.42
CA SER A 373 3.33 -17.42 6.76
C SER A 373 3.67 -16.33 5.75
N TRP A 374 4.75 -15.56 5.97
CA TRP A 374 5.21 -14.54 5.02
C TRP A 374 5.67 -15.14 3.69
N GLN A 375 6.13 -16.40 3.66
CA GLN A 375 6.53 -17.06 2.41
C GLN A 375 5.33 -17.33 1.48
N SER A 376 4.12 -17.42 2.04
CA SER A 376 2.88 -17.54 1.26
C SER A 376 2.41 -16.22 0.66
N MET A 377 2.93 -15.09 1.17
CA MET A 377 2.59 -13.75 0.72
C MET A 377 3.39 -13.41 -0.54
N ARG A 378 2.70 -12.83 -1.53
CA ARG A 378 3.22 -12.79 -2.91
C ARG A 378 4.18 -11.63 -3.13
N ASN A 379 3.98 -10.54 -2.41
CA ASN A 379 4.65 -9.28 -2.63
C ASN A 379 5.58 -8.93 -1.46
N VAL A 380 6.24 -9.91 -0.85
CA VAL A 380 7.25 -9.68 0.20
C VAL A 380 8.60 -10.28 -0.18
N ILE A 381 9.67 -9.52 0.00
CA ILE A 381 11.06 -9.96 -0.15
C ILE A 381 11.75 -9.67 1.18
N ALA A 382 12.42 -10.66 1.75
CA ALA A 382 13.15 -10.50 3.00
C ALA A 382 14.66 -10.44 2.75
N TYR A 383 15.27 -9.34 3.17
CA TYR A 383 16.72 -9.21 3.27
C TYR A 383 17.14 -9.28 4.73
N ARG A 384 18.38 -9.67 4.98
CA ARG A 384 19.04 -9.59 6.28
C ARG A 384 20.22 -8.65 6.21
N MET A 385 20.49 -7.99 7.32
CA MET A 385 21.70 -7.21 7.58
C MET A 385 22.15 -7.44 9.03
N ARG A 386 23.42 -7.14 9.32
CA ARG A 386 23.95 -7.20 10.70
C ARG A 386 23.30 -6.12 11.57
N PRO A 387 23.25 -6.31 12.91
CA PRO A 387 22.88 -5.22 13.82
C PRO A 387 23.77 -4.00 13.60
N ILE A 388 23.21 -2.81 13.79
CA ILE A 388 23.97 -1.56 13.70
C ILE A 388 24.96 -1.44 14.86
N SER A 389 26.09 -0.75 14.64
CA SER A 389 27.09 -0.57 15.70
C SER A 389 26.53 0.08 16.96
N ARG A 390 27.14 -0.26 18.11
CA ARG A 390 26.83 0.36 19.41
C ARG A 390 27.04 1.88 19.33
N GLY A 391 26.12 2.65 19.90
CA GLY A 391 26.14 4.12 19.87
C GLY A 391 25.43 4.74 18.67
N VAL A 392 24.89 3.92 17.76
CA VAL A 392 23.94 4.35 16.73
C VAL A 392 22.53 3.92 17.13
N SER A 393 21.56 4.84 17.04
CA SER A 393 20.14 4.51 17.29
C SER A 393 19.66 3.44 16.30
N PHE A 394 18.79 2.55 16.76
CA PHE A 394 18.16 1.53 15.90
C PHE A 394 17.40 2.17 14.73
N ASN A 395 16.88 3.38 14.89
CA ASN A 395 16.11 4.08 13.85
C ASN A 395 16.94 4.37 12.59
N PHE A 396 18.26 4.49 12.67
CA PHE A 396 19.12 4.62 11.48
C PHE A 396 19.17 3.36 10.60
N ASN A 397 18.64 2.23 11.07
CA ASN A 397 18.38 1.08 10.20
C ASN A 397 17.37 1.41 9.08
N LYS A 398 16.57 2.46 9.25
CA LYS A 398 15.76 3.03 8.18
C LYS A 398 16.60 3.43 6.98
N VAL A 399 17.64 4.24 7.19
CA VAL A 399 18.57 4.67 6.13
C VAL A 399 19.34 3.47 5.56
N ARG A 400 19.79 2.55 6.42
CA ARG A 400 20.44 1.30 5.96
C ARG A 400 19.51 0.46 5.08
N SER A 401 18.23 0.37 5.41
CA SER A 401 17.25 -0.39 4.63
C SER A 401 17.02 0.22 3.25
N ILE A 402 17.00 1.55 3.15
CA ILE A 402 16.93 2.28 1.88
C ILE A 402 18.13 1.93 1.01
N LEU A 403 19.35 2.04 1.56
CA LEU A 403 20.60 1.73 0.85
C LEU A 403 20.69 0.25 0.46
N ALA A 404 20.15 -0.65 1.29
CA ALA A 404 20.15 -2.09 1.06
C ALA A 404 19.11 -2.55 0.03
N SER A 405 18.05 -1.78 -0.17
CA SER A 405 16.88 -2.20 -0.95
C SER A 405 17.16 -2.45 -2.43
N ARG A 406 18.13 -1.72 -3.02
CA ARG A 406 18.45 -1.75 -4.46
C ARG A 406 17.21 -1.53 -5.35
N VAL A 407 16.45 -0.49 -5.02
CA VAL A 407 15.24 -0.08 -5.74
C VAL A 407 15.50 1.17 -6.57
N ILE A 408 14.93 1.22 -7.77
CA ILE A 408 15.00 2.40 -8.66
C ILE A 408 14.12 3.52 -8.10
N VAL A 409 12.91 3.18 -7.63
CA VAL A 409 12.00 4.09 -6.92
C VAL A 409 11.50 3.40 -5.66
N GLY A 410 11.68 4.04 -4.52
CA GLY A 410 11.37 3.48 -3.21
C GLY A 410 10.45 4.36 -2.38
N ILE A 411 9.61 3.71 -1.57
CA ILE A 411 8.79 4.35 -0.54
C ILE A 411 9.12 3.65 0.77
N GLN A 412 9.69 4.37 1.73
CA GLN A 412 9.93 3.82 3.05
C GLN A 412 8.60 3.81 3.81
N LEU A 413 8.36 2.73 4.53
CA LEU A 413 7.29 2.62 5.51
C LEU A 413 7.84 2.10 6.85
N ASP A 414 7.42 2.70 7.96
CA ASP A 414 7.63 2.11 9.28
C ASP A 414 6.77 0.84 9.44
N THR A 415 7.21 -0.10 10.28
CA THR A 415 6.49 -1.37 10.45
C THR A 415 5.09 -1.19 11.02
N ASP A 416 4.86 -0.11 11.77
CA ASP A 416 3.56 0.27 12.30
C ASP A 416 2.76 1.18 11.34
N GLN A 417 3.01 1.04 10.04
CA GLN A 417 2.18 1.62 8.99
C GLN A 417 1.35 0.59 8.25
N LEU A 418 0.23 1.06 7.69
CA LEU A 418 -0.58 0.34 6.71
C LEU A 418 -0.74 1.23 5.49
N ILE A 419 -0.71 0.65 4.29
CA ILE A 419 -1.08 1.39 3.08
C ILE A 419 -2.56 1.24 2.78
N PHE A 420 -3.09 2.16 1.97
CA PHE A 420 -4.41 2.03 1.36
C PHE A 420 -4.35 2.18 -0.15
N LYS A 421 -5.47 1.88 -0.82
CA LYS A 421 -5.65 2.01 -2.26
C LYS A 421 -5.23 3.41 -2.73
N GLY A 422 -4.39 3.44 -3.78
CA GLY A 422 -3.88 4.66 -4.36
C GLY A 422 -2.45 5.02 -3.93
N MET A 423 -1.89 4.36 -2.91
CA MET A 423 -0.51 4.59 -2.48
C MET A 423 0.51 4.35 -3.61
N ASP A 424 0.25 3.43 -4.54
CA ASP A 424 1.11 3.18 -5.70
C ASP A 424 1.29 4.43 -6.60
N GLN A 425 0.38 5.41 -6.56
CA GLN A 425 0.53 6.66 -7.32
C GLN A 425 1.72 7.51 -6.84
N VAL A 426 2.18 7.29 -5.60
CA VAL A 426 3.33 7.99 -5.05
C VAL A 426 4.60 7.67 -5.82
N PHE A 427 4.77 6.45 -6.35
CA PHE A 427 5.96 6.10 -7.15
C PHE A 427 6.13 7.03 -8.36
N GLU A 428 5.04 7.34 -9.07
CA GLU A 428 5.09 8.26 -10.21
C GLU A 428 5.39 9.70 -9.78
N GLY A 429 4.81 10.14 -8.66
CA GLY A 429 5.16 11.42 -8.05
C GLY A 429 6.65 11.49 -7.72
N THR A 430 7.19 10.44 -7.08
CA THR A 430 8.60 10.34 -6.73
C THR A 430 9.51 10.39 -7.97
N ARG A 431 9.15 9.70 -9.07
CA ARG A 431 9.91 9.75 -10.35
C ARG A 431 10.00 11.15 -10.93
N ARG A 432 8.88 11.88 -10.92
CA ARG A 432 8.79 13.21 -11.52
C ARG A 432 9.67 14.23 -10.81
N GLU A 433 9.78 14.12 -9.51
CA GLU A 433 10.41 15.16 -8.69
C GLU A 433 11.88 14.88 -8.40
N ILE A 434 12.21 13.61 -8.17
CA ILE A 434 13.57 13.21 -7.80
C ILE A 434 14.26 12.71 -9.05
N THR A 435 14.97 13.63 -9.67
CA THR A 435 15.62 13.43 -10.97
C THR A 435 17.13 13.49 -10.82
N GLU A 436 17.86 13.26 -11.92
CA GLU A 436 19.31 13.43 -11.95
C GLU A 436 19.76 14.87 -11.62
N PHE A 437 18.86 15.85 -11.78
CA PHE A 437 19.08 17.27 -11.48
C PHE A 437 18.49 17.71 -10.14
N TYR A 438 17.81 16.80 -9.43
CA TYR A 438 17.26 17.03 -8.10
C TYR A 438 17.38 15.77 -7.22
N PRO A 439 18.58 15.45 -6.71
CA PRO A 439 18.89 14.17 -6.07
C PRO A 439 18.58 14.14 -4.56
N TRP A 440 17.48 14.74 -4.11
CA TRP A 440 17.08 14.73 -2.69
C TRP A 440 15.79 13.93 -2.49
N PRO A 441 15.69 13.16 -1.40
CA PRO A 441 14.46 12.43 -1.11
C PRO A 441 13.32 13.39 -0.80
N ILE A 442 12.11 12.90 -1.05
CA ILE A 442 10.89 13.54 -0.59
C ILE A 442 10.58 13.01 0.81
N LEU A 443 10.45 13.91 1.78
CA LEU A 443 9.99 13.56 3.13
C LEU A 443 8.53 13.99 3.35
N PRO A 444 7.67 13.14 3.94
CA PRO A 444 6.32 13.52 4.32
C PRO A 444 6.34 14.54 5.45
N VAL A 445 5.44 15.52 5.40
CA VAL A 445 5.28 16.50 6.46
C VAL A 445 4.69 15.84 7.71
N HIS A 446 5.30 16.07 8.87
CA HIS A 446 4.78 15.56 10.13
C HIS A 446 3.52 16.34 10.54
N TRP A 447 2.42 15.66 10.87
CA TRP A 447 1.15 16.33 11.20
C TRP A 447 1.25 17.25 12.44
N MET A 448 2.14 16.93 13.39
CA MET A 448 2.43 17.76 14.59
C MET A 448 3.40 18.92 14.37
N SER A 449 3.88 19.13 13.14
CA SER A 449 4.90 20.12 12.83
C SER A 449 4.39 21.58 12.80
N ARG A 450 3.59 21.98 13.80
CA ARG A 450 3.18 23.39 13.95
C ARG A 450 4.19 24.11 14.84
N ASP A 451 4.60 25.29 14.40
CA ASP A 451 5.64 26.17 14.93
C ASP A 451 5.78 26.25 16.47
N ASP A 452 6.98 26.69 16.84
CA ASP A 452 7.61 26.95 18.14
C ASP A 452 6.95 28.03 19.02
N THR A 453 5.74 28.50 18.72
CA THR A 453 5.10 29.55 19.52
C THR A 453 5.08 29.14 20.98
N PRO A 454 5.70 29.91 21.91
CA PRO A 454 5.70 29.58 23.32
C PRO A 454 4.28 29.31 23.82
N GLY A 455 4.05 28.12 24.37
CA GLY A 455 2.72 27.65 24.79
C GLY A 455 2.03 26.69 23.83
N ASN A 456 2.56 26.47 22.62
CA ASN A 456 2.11 25.38 21.75
C ASN A 456 2.60 24.03 22.34
N PRO A 457 1.74 23.01 22.48
CA PRO A 457 2.11 21.69 23.02
C PRO A 457 3.28 20.99 22.31
N TYR A 458 3.70 21.49 21.15
CA TYR A 458 4.80 20.94 20.35
C TYR A 458 6.04 21.84 20.31
N ALA A 459 6.06 22.96 21.06
CA ALA A 459 7.19 23.89 21.09
C ALA A 459 8.50 23.27 21.63
N HIS A 460 8.45 22.13 22.33
CA HIS A 460 9.66 21.39 22.75
C HIS A 460 10.37 20.70 21.59
N TYR A 461 9.69 20.50 20.46
CA TYR A 461 10.31 20.05 19.20
C TYR A 461 10.95 21.20 18.41
N ALA A 462 10.85 22.46 18.88
CA ALA A 462 11.63 23.57 18.35
C ALA A 462 13.11 23.25 18.54
N PHE A 463 13.74 22.76 17.47
CA PHE A 463 15.05 22.14 17.52
C PHE A 463 16.11 23.15 17.97
N ARG A 464 16.52 23.08 19.25
CA ARG A 464 17.48 24.02 19.88
C ARG A 464 18.94 23.84 19.42
N GLY A 465 19.21 22.99 18.42
CA GLY A 465 20.57 22.58 18.04
C GLY A 465 21.01 22.98 16.63
N TRP A 466 20.23 23.79 15.90
CA TRP A 466 20.58 24.23 14.54
C TRP A 466 20.45 25.75 14.42
N ASP A 467 21.60 26.43 14.24
CA ASP A 467 21.69 27.89 14.15
C ASP A 467 21.44 28.45 12.72
N GLY A 468 20.99 27.60 11.78
CA GLY A 468 20.72 27.99 10.39
C GLY A 468 19.25 28.33 10.13
N PRO A 469 18.94 29.14 9.09
CA PRO A 469 17.56 29.45 8.73
C PRO A 469 16.81 28.16 8.35
N GLN A 470 15.73 27.86 9.06
CA GLN A 470 14.81 26.78 8.69
C GLN A 470 13.95 27.27 7.52
N SER A 471 14.10 26.65 6.36
CA SER A 471 13.33 27.00 5.15
C SER A 471 12.14 26.08 4.91
N MET A 472 11.93 25.05 5.74
CA MET A 472 10.93 24.00 5.51
C MET A 472 10.38 23.42 6.82
N ARG A 473 9.12 22.97 6.76
CA ARG A 473 8.39 22.28 7.82
C ARG A 473 9.07 20.96 8.24
N TRP A 474 8.96 20.58 9.51
CA TRP A 474 9.50 19.31 10.02
C TRP A 474 8.80 18.11 9.35
N CYS A 475 9.62 17.25 8.77
CA CYS A 475 9.14 16.07 8.06
C CYS A 475 9.33 14.80 8.90
N HIS A 476 8.36 13.90 8.81
CA HIS A 476 8.44 12.56 9.38
C HIS A 476 9.38 11.70 8.52
N ALA A 477 10.09 10.75 9.13
CA ALA A 477 11.06 9.89 8.44
C ALA A 477 10.39 8.77 7.65
N HIS A 478 9.48 9.04 6.71
CA HIS A 478 9.05 8.01 5.74
C HIS A 478 9.40 8.44 4.32
N PRO A 479 10.71 8.57 4.01
CA PRO A 479 11.17 9.11 2.73
C PRO A 479 10.63 8.32 1.55
N THR A 480 10.40 9.03 0.45
CA THR A 480 10.30 8.45 -0.88
C THR A 480 11.47 8.94 -1.71
N TRP A 481 12.04 8.07 -2.54
CA TRP A 481 13.26 8.37 -3.28
C TRP A 481 13.27 7.72 -4.65
N THR A 482 14.02 8.31 -5.57
CA THR A 482 14.61 7.55 -6.68
C THR A 482 16.07 7.26 -6.36
N TYR A 483 16.69 6.35 -7.11
CA TYR A 483 18.10 6.00 -6.94
C TYR A 483 19.06 7.20 -7.05
N PHE A 484 18.64 8.33 -7.64
CA PHE A 484 19.41 9.57 -7.67
C PHE A 484 19.71 10.14 -6.27
N ALA A 485 18.87 9.85 -5.27
CA ALA A 485 19.08 10.30 -3.89
C ALA A 485 20.01 9.38 -3.07
N ILE A 486 20.50 8.28 -3.62
CA ILE A 486 21.38 7.34 -2.90
C ILE A 486 22.67 7.99 -2.38
N PRO A 487 23.38 8.86 -3.13
CA PRO A 487 24.56 9.56 -2.60
C PRO A 487 24.24 10.37 -1.34
N TRP A 488 23.08 11.03 -1.28
CA TRP A 488 22.63 11.77 -0.11
C TRP A 488 22.43 10.87 1.11
N PHE A 489 21.74 9.73 0.94
CA PHE A 489 21.57 8.75 2.02
C PHE A 489 22.89 8.11 2.47
N GLY A 490 23.81 7.86 1.52
CA GLY A 490 25.13 7.31 1.81
C GLY A 490 25.97 8.26 2.66
N ASP A 491 26.02 9.55 2.27
CA ASP A 491 26.70 10.59 3.03
C ASP A 491 26.09 10.79 4.42
N LEU A 492 24.75 10.86 4.52
CA LEU A 492 24.03 10.96 5.80
C LEU A 492 24.37 9.78 6.73
N MET A 493 24.33 8.55 6.21
CA MET A 493 24.65 7.36 7.00
C MET A 493 26.10 7.37 7.46
N HIS A 494 27.03 7.76 6.58
CA HIS A 494 28.44 7.85 6.91
C HIS A 494 28.72 8.91 7.98
N GLU A 495 28.16 10.11 7.85
CA GLU A 495 28.23 11.17 8.88
C GLU A 495 27.76 10.61 10.24
N ARG A 496 26.63 9.89 10.26
CA ARG A 496 26.08 9.35 11.51
C ARG A 496 26.99 8.31 12.15
N MET A 497 27.49 7.37 11.35
CA MET A 497 28.38 6.32 11.83
C MET A 497 29.67 6.92 12.37
N LEU A 498 30.26 7.89 11.67
CA LEU A 498 31.47 8.57 12.14
C LEU A 498 31.25 9.30 13.46
N ALA A 499 30.16 10.07 13.58
CA ALA A 499 29.80 10.75 14.83
C ALA A 499 29.71 9.77 16.01
N ALA A 500 29.13 8.58 15.78
CA ALA A 500 28.98 7.54 16.80
C ALA A 500 30.32 7.02 17.35
N THR A 501 31.33 6.95 16.48
CA THR A 501 32.65 6.42 16.87
C THR A 501 33.47 7.41 17.70
N GLY A 502 33.18 8.71 17.61
CA GLY A 502 34.00 9.77 18.21
C GLY A 502 35.43 9.87 17.64
N ARG A 503 35.78 9.12 16.60
CA ARG A 503 37.16 9.00 16.07
C ARG A 503 37.51 10.04 15.02
N LYS A 504 36.53 10.56 14.27
CA LYS A 504 36.73 11.52 13.19
C LYS A 504 35.77 12.68 13.35
N THR A 505 36.31 13.89 13.38
CA THR A 505 35.53 15.13 13.47
C THR A 505 35.21 15.73 12.10
N SER A 506 35.64 15.12 11.00
CA SER A 506 35.28 15.58 9.66
C SER A 506 35.32 14.46 8.63
N THR A 507 34.55 14.63 7.57
CA THR A 507 34.45 13.72 6.44
C THR A 507 34.26 14.49 5.13
N LEU A 508 34.36 13.79 4.01
CA LEU A 508 34.08 14.33 2.67
C LEU A 508 32.73 13.80 2.21
N VAL A 509 31.80 14.70 1.92
CA VAL A 509 30.45 14.42 1.39
C VAL A 509 30.31 15.02 0.00
N PHE A 510 29.46 14.46 -0.85
CA PHE A 510 29.19 15.02 -2.17
C PHE A 510 28.52 16.40 -2.06
N ASP A 511 29.03 17.35 -2.84
CA ASP A 511 28.47 18.69 -2.92
C ASP A 511 27.27 18.72 -3.88
N LEU A 512 26.16 18.15 -3.43
CA LEU A 512 24.94 18.01 -4.24
C LEU A 512 24.34 19.36 -4.63
N GLU A 513 24.68 20.47 -3.95
CA GLU A 513 24.25 21.82 -4.35
C GLU A 513 24.79 22.19 -5.75
N GLN A 514 25.94 21.63 -6.16
CA GLN A 514 26.49 21.86 -7.50
C GLN A 514 25.56 21.36 -8.61
N VAL A 515 24.72 20.34 -8.35
CA VAL A 515 23.74 19.85 -9.33
C VAL A 515 22.79 20.98 -9.73
N GLN A 516 22.24 21.70 -8.75
CA GLN A 516 21.36 22.84 -9.01
C GLN A 516 22.11 24.07 -9.54
N GLN A 517 23.30 24.36 -9.00
CA GLN A 517 24.06 25.57 -9.36
C GLN A 517 24.67 25.51 -10.77
N THR A 518 25.07 24.32 -11.22
CA THR A 518 25.82 24.14 -12.47
C THR A 518 25.05 23.38 -13.54
N GLY A 519 23.92 22.74 -13.19
CA GLY A 519 23.12 21.94 -14.11
C GLY A 519 23.78 20.62 -14.53
N ILE A 520 24.83 20.18 -13.84
CA ILE A 520 25.41 18.83 -14.06
C ILE A 520 24.50 17.77 -13.44
N SER A 521 24.43 16.59 -14.05
CA SER A 521 23.72 15.46 -13.43
C SER A 521 24.42 15.00 -12.15
N VAL A 522 23.66 14.44 -11.20
CA VAL A 522 24.24 13.81 -9.99
C VAL A 522 25.21 12.68 -10.35
N LEU A 523 24.94 11.95 -11.45
CA LEU A 523 25.80 10.89 -11.93
C LEU A 523 27.17 11.42 -12.37
N ASP A 524 27.20 12.52 -13.13
CA ASP A 524 28.44 13.16 -13.54
C ASP A 524 29.18 13.78 -12.34
N LEU A 525 28.44 14.36 -11.38
CA LEU A 525 29.02 14.85 -10.13
C LEU A 525 29.74 13.72 -9.38
N VAL A 526 29.09 12.58 -9.10
CA VAL A 526 29.73 11.49 -8.35
C VAL A 526 30.89 10.85 -9.11
N ARG A 527 30.88 10.89 -10.45
CA ARG A 527 31.96 10.41 -11.31
C ARG A 527 33.23 11.27 -11.21
N LYS A 528 33.13 12.55 -10.82
CA LYS A 528 34.29 13.41 -10.50
C LYS A 528 35.02 12.96 -9.22
N GLY A 529 34.43 12.07 -8.42
CA GLY A 529 35.05 11.51 -7.22
C GLY A 529 35.32 12.57 -6.15
N GLU A 530 36.50 12.50 -5.52
CA GLU A 530 36.90 13.41 -4.42
C GLU A 530 36.84 14.91 -4.80
N LYS A 531 37.01 15.26 -6.08
CA LYS A 531 36.96 16.67 -6.53
C LYS A 531 35.57 17.29 -6.41
N ALA A 532 34.53 16.46 -6.36
CA ALA A 532 33.13 16.88 -6.19
C ALA A 532 32.66 16.77 -4.73
N LYS A 533 33.59 16.51 -3.79
CA LYS A 533 33.27 16.42 -2.37
C LYS A 533 33.71 17.65 -1.61
N VAL A 534 32.91 18.04 -0.64
CA VAL A 534 33.20 19.11 0.31
C VAL A 534 33.46 18.54 1.70
N LYS A 535 34.36 19.18 2.43
CA LYS A 535 34.66 18.81 3.81
C LYS A 535 33.50 19.22 4.71
N ARG A 536 32.94 18.27 5.43
CA ARG A 536 31.90 18.48 6.44
C ARG A 536 32.43 18.13 7.82
N HIS A 537 32.25 19.03 8.77
CA HIS A 537 32.53 18.77 10.17
C HIS A 537 31.42 17.88 10.73
N VAL A 538 31.82 16.82 11.44
CA VAL A 538 30.92 15.82 12.00
C VAL A 538 31.19 15.76 13.50
N GLU A 539 30.24 16.25 14.27
CA GLU A 539 30.22 16.13 15.72
C GLU A 539 28.84 15.59 16.10
N MET A 540 28.81 14.73 17.12
CA MET A 540 27.54 14.24 17.67
C MET A 540 26.75 15.43 18.22
N SER A 541 25.66 15.77 17.54
CA SER A 541 24.73 16.81 17.96
C SER A 541 23.37 16.22 18.28
N ASN A 542 22.47 17.02 18.86
CA ASN A 542 21.14 16.54 19.22
C ASN A 542 20.36 15.97 18.01
N ALA A 543 20.60 16.50 16.81
CA ALA A 543 19.91 16.09 15.59
C ALA A 543 20.39 14.73 15.08
N MET A 544 21.49 14.20 15.62
CA MET A 544 22.01 12.90 15.21
C MET A 544 21.51 11.77 16.11
N TRP A 545 20.70 12.06 17.14
CA TRP A 545 20.14 10.99 17.99
C TRP A 545 19.05 10.20 17.27
N GLU A 546 18.22 10.90 16.50
CA GLU A 546 17.14 10.32 15.70
C GLU A 546 17.39 10.50 14.20
N ASP A 547 16.90 9.56 13.40
CA ASP A 547 17.02 9.57 11.94
C ASP A 547 16.19 10.70 11.31
N GLU A 548 15.00 10.98 11.86
CA GLU A 548 14.14 12.10 11.49
C GLU A 548 14.87 13.44 11.54
N ASP A 549 15.42 13.76 12.69
CA ASP A 549 16.13 15.00 12.92
C ASP A 549 17.30 15.15 11.95
N MET A 550 18.05 14.07 11.77
CA MET A 550 19.24 14.09 10.93
C MET A 550 18.87 14.30 9.46
N MET A 551 17.80 13.66 8.98
CA MET A 551 17.31 13.85 7.61
C MET A 551 16.84 15.28 7.38
N ASN A 552 16.05 15.86 8.28
CA ASN A 552 15.61 17.24 8.17
C ASN A 552 16.79 18.22 8.15
N VAL A 553 17.71 18.11 9.12
CA VAL A 553 18.90 18.97 9.19
C VAL A 553 19.77 18.83 7.95
N ASN A 554 19.90 17.63 7.40
CA ASN A 554 20.70 17.43 6.20
C ASN A 554 20.03 18.05 4.96
N LEU A 555 18.71 17.97 4.81
CA LEU A 555 18.01 18.72 3.76
C LEU A 555 18.20 20.24 3.90
N TRP A 556 18.09 20.79 5.11
CA TRP A 556 18.34 22.22 5.35
C TRP A 556 19.78 22.63 5.04
N ARG A 557 20.76 21.79 5.38
CA ARG A 557 22.18 22.01 5.02
C ARG A 557 22.40 22.10 3.52
N HIS A 558 21.61 21.38 2.74
CA HIS A 558 21.64 21.39 1.28
C HIS A 558 20.69 22.44 0.67
N LYS A 559 20.06 23.29 1.50
CA LYS A 559 19.11 24.35 1.08
C LYS A 559 17.97 23.82 0.20
N VAL A 560 17.56 22.58 0.46
CA VAL A 560 16.46 21.91 -0.26
C VAL A 560 15.16 22.67 0.03
N ASN A 561 14.42 22.97 -1.03
CA ASN A 561 13.21 23.79 -0.99
C ASN A 561 11.92 23.02 -1.30
N ASN A 562 11.99 21.81 -1.87
CA ASN A 562 10.77 21.03 -2.13
C ASN A 562 10.29 20.33 -0.86
N SER A 563 9.05 20.62 -0.49
CA SER A 563 8.29 19.93 0.54
C SER A 563 7.07 19.24 -0.09
N TRP A 564 6.88 17.96 0.24
CA TRP A 564 5.71 17.21 -0.22
C TRP A 564 4.74 16.94 0.92
N CYS A 565 3.47 17.02 0.58
CA CYS A 565 2.37 16.95 1.52
C CYS A 565 1.74 15.54 1.52
N LYS A 566 2.58 14.52 1.75
CA LYS A 566 2.10 13.19 2.16
C LYS A 566 1.81 13.25 3.66
N PHE A 567 0.55 13.00 4.02
CA PHE A 567 0.12 12.93 5.42
C PHE A 567 -0.21 11.50 5.79
N ASP A 568 0.44 11.03 6.84
CA ASP A 568 0.11 9.77 7.49
C ASP A 568 -0.90 10.05 8.61
N LEU A 569 -2.03 9.34 8.58
CA LEU A 569 -3.09 9.51 9.58
C LEU A 569 -3.00 8.42 10.65
N GLU A 570 -3.30 8.77 11.90
CA GLU A 570 -3.58 7.75 12.91
C GLU A 570 -4.83 6.93 12.53
N PRO A 571 -4.99 5.69 13.03
CA PRO A 571 -6.08 4.80 12.62
C PRO A 571 -7.47 5.42 12.80
N ASN A 572 -7.70 6.11 13.92
CA ASN A 572 -8.98 6.77 14.19
C ASN A 572 -9.23 7.96 13.27
N LEU A 573 -8.20 8.76 12.97
CA LEU A 573 -8.32 9.90 12.05
C LEU A 573 -8.51 9.43 10.62
N PHE A 574 -7.88 8.32 10.23
CA PHE A 574 -8.03 7.75 8.90
C PHE A 574 -9.47 7.34 8.61
N LEU A 575 -10.18 6.78 9.59
CA LEU A 575 -11.61 6.47 9.46
C LEU A 575 -12.46 7.74 9.27
N LEU A 576 -12.04 8.86 9.85
CA LEU A 576 -12.71 10.16 9.75
C LEU A 576 -12.21 11.01 8.58
N ARG A 577 -11.29 10.52 7.73
CA ARG A 577 -10.58 11.35 6.73
C ARG A 577 -11.49 12.13 5.77
N ARG A 578 -12.69 11.61 5.48
CA ARG A 578 -13.69 12.30 4.63
C ARG A 578 -14.36 13.49 5.34
N SER A 579 -14.41 13.47 6.68
CA SER A 579 -15.02 14.49 7.53
C SER A 579 -14.00 15.39 8.24
N LEU A 580 -12.70 15.19 8.01
CA LEU A 580 -11.68 16.06 8.61
C LEU A 580 -11.80 17.47 8.00
N ASP A 581 -11.84 18.48 8.88
CA ASP A 581 -11.88 19.87 8.45
C ASP A 581 -10.59 20.19 7.67
N LYS A 582 -10.75 20.62 6.42
CA LYS A 582 -9.64 21.02 5.54
C LYS A 582 -8.77 22.11 6.17
N LYS A 583 -9.33 22.93 7.08
CA LYS A 583 -8.59 23.96 7.84
C LYS A 583 -7.53 23.37 8.77
N LEU A 584 -7.65 22.10 9.19
CA LEU A 584 -6.61 21.41 9.97
C LEU A 584 -5.29 21.29 9.19
N TYR A 585 -5.37 21.41 7.87
CA TYR A 585 -4.24 21.31 6.96
C TYR A 585 -3.99 22.62 6.21
N PHE A 586 -4.58 23.73 6.65
CA PHE A 586 -4.25 25.04 6.11
C PHE A 586 -3.02 25.56 6.85
N ASP A 587 -1.96 25.85 6.10
CA ASP A 587 -0.70 26.38 6.62
C ASP A 587 -0.31 27.61 5.80
N PRO A 588 -0.84 28.79 6.14
CA PRO A 588 -0.61 30.00 5.35
C PRO A 588 0.82 30.54 5.46
N LYS A 589 1.62 30.05 6.43
CA LYS A 589 3.01 30.45 6.59
C LYS A 589 3.88 29.84 5.50
N TRP A 590 3.74 28.54 5.28
CA TRP A 590 4.55 27.81 4.29
C TRP A 590 3.81 27.58 2.96
N TYR A 591 2.47 27.59 2.97
CA TYR A 591 1.61 27.35 1.81
C TYR A 591 0.44 28.37 1.79
N PRO A 592 0.71 29.65 1.47
CA PRO A 592 -0.30 30.71 1.49
C PRO A 592 -1.50 30.43 0.56
N ASP A 593 -1.28 29.68 -0.52
CA ASP A 593 -2.31 29.31 -1.51
C ASP A 593 -3.03 27.98 -1.18
N GLY A 594 -2.74 27.39 -0.01
CA GLY A 594 -3.31 26.14 0.44
C GLY A 594 -2.45 24.91 0.11
N MET A 595 -2.57 23.88 0.95
CA MET A 595 -1.77 22.66 0.86
C MET A 595 -2.53 21.55 0.11
N PRO A 596 -1.96 20.93 -0.94
CA PRO A 596 -2.53 19.73 -1.54
C PRO A 596 -2.32 18.55 -0.57
N VAL A 597 -3.37 18.16 0.15
CA VAL A 597 -3.30 17.09 1.16
C VAL A 597 -3.58 15.74 0.53
N LEU A 598 -2.67 14.79 0.70
CA LEU A 598 -2.85 13.42 0.25
C LEU A 598 -2.66 12.46 1.44
N PHE A 599 -3.75 11.78 1.82
CA PHE A 599 -3.74 10.74 2.86
C PHE A 599 -3.60 9.37 2.21
N LEU A 600 -2.48 8.69 2.46
CA LEU A 600 -2.14 7.48 1.72
C LEU A 600 -1.77 6.29 2.60
N SER A 601 -1.29 6.58 3.80
CA SER A 601 -0.93 5.59 4.80
C SER A 601 -1.58 5.92 6.14
N ILE A 602 -1.79 4.84 6.89
CA ILE A 602 -2.15 4.88 8.29
C ILE A 602 -0.86 4.65 9.07
N HIS A 603 -0.59 5.43 10.11
CA HIS A 603 0.61 5.28 10.95
C HIS A 603 0.23 5.05 12.41
N ASN A 604 1.19 4.63 13.24
CA ASN A 604 0.99 4.28 14.64
C ASN A 604 0.03 3.08 14.83
N THR A 605 0.04 2.13 13.89
CA THR A 605 -0.77 0.89 13.94
C THR A 605 -0.09 -0.18 14.79
N LYS A 606 0.29 0.18 16.02
CA LYS A 606 1.12 -0.66 16.90
C LYS A 606 0.40 -1.88 17.47
N ASN A 607 -0.92 -1.80 17.57
CA ASN A 607 -1.77 -2.87 18.08
C ASN A 607 -2.23 -3.75 16.92
N PHE A 608 -1.90 -5.05 16.98
CA PHE A 608 -2.18 -5.99 15.90
C PHE A 608 -3.68 -6.13 15.62
N ASP A 609 -4.49 -6.47 16.63
CA ASP A 609 -5.92 -6.79 16.41
C ASP A 609 -6.72 -5.59 15.84
N PRO A 610 -6.58 -4.35 16.37
CA PRO A 610 -7.26 -3.19 15.78
C PRO A 610 -6.80 -2.88 14.36
N ALA A 611 -5.51 -3.06 14.06
CA ALA A 611 -4.94 -2.82 12.74
C ALA A 611 -5.42 -3.89 11.74
N ASP A 612 -5.47 -5.16 12.14
CA ASP A 612 -6.01 -6.26 11.33
C ASP A 612 -7.51 -6.05 11.03
N LEU A 613 -8.30 -5.69 12.04
CA LEU A 613 -9.70 -5.37 11.85
C LEU A 613 -9.87 -4.20 10.87
N LEU A 614 -9.05 -3.15 11.01
CA LEU A 614 -9.08 -2.00 10.11
C LEU A 614 -8.74 -2.41 8.67
N LEU A 615 -7.71 -3.23 8.45
CA LEU A 615 -7.37 -3.76 7.12
C LEU A 615 -8.52 -4.53 6.50
N ARG A 616 -9.17 -5.37 7.31
CA ARG A 616 -10.31 -6.17 6.87
C ARG A 616 -11.50 -5.30 6.50
N LEU A 617 -11.79 -4.27 7.30
CA LEU A 617 -12.82 -3.29 6.96
C LEU A 617 -12.47 -2.54 5.66
N MET A 618 -11.21 -2.12 5.50
CA MET A 618 -10.74 -1.44 4.29
C MET A 618 -10.84 -2.33 3.05
N GLU A 619 -10.56 -3.62 3.18
CA GLU A 619 -10.70 -4.62 2.11
C GLU A 619 -12.16 -4.81 1.71
N LEU A 620 -13.05 -5.05 2.67
CA LEU A 620 -14.47 -5.30 2.40
C LEU A 620 -15.17 -4.05 1.84
N CYS A 621 -14.72 -2.86 2.23
CA CYS A 621 -15.24 -1.59 1.76
C CYS A 621 -14.59 -1.07 0.47
N GLN A 622 -13.78 -1.87 -0.25
CA GLN A 622 -12.98 -1.45 -1.42
C GLN A 622 -13.80 -0.87 -2.59
N ASN A 623 -15.10 -1.15 -2.68
CA ASN A 623 -15.96 -0.74 -3.80
C ASN A 623 -16.74 0.56 -3.57
N GLY A 624 -16.43 1.29 -2.50
CA GLY A 624 -17.16 2.50 -2.16
C GLY A 624 -18.32 2.17 -1.25
N VAL A 625 -18.16 2.53 0.02
CA VAL A 625 -19.29 2.79 0.89
C VAL A 625 -19.95 4.07 0.36
N GLU A 626 -20.85 3.92 -0.61
CA GLU A 626 -22.02 4.78 -0.66
C GLU A 626 -22.88 4.30 0.52
N ASP A 627 -22.93 5.13 1.55
CA ASP A 627 -23.79 5.00 2.72
C ASP A 627 -23.86 3.60 3.34
N LEU A 628 -22.85 3.27 4.16
CA LEU A 628 -23.12 2.46 5.34
C LEU A 628 -24.04 3.34 6.21
N GLU A 629 -25.33 3.30 5.93
CA GLU A 629 -26.33 3.52 6.95
C GLU A 629 -26.08 2.45 8.00
N CYS A 630 -25.18 2.74 8.94
CA CYS A 630 -25.19 2.04 10.20
C CYS A 630 -26.62 2.21 10.73
N PRO A 631 -27.41 1.13 10.82
CA PRO A 631 -28.86 1.21 10.86
C PRO A 631 -29.28 2.23 11.91
N ALA A 632 -29.96 3.27 11.44
CA ALA A 632 -30.35 4.40 12.25
C ALA A 632 -31.40 3.92 13.25
N LYS A 633 -30.92 3.48 14.42
CA LYS A 633 -31.69 3.13 15.62
C LYS A 633 -32.56 1.88 15.44
N GLU A 634 -32.72 1.12 16.53
CA GLU A 634 -33.71 0.04 16.70
C GLU A 634 -33.37 -1.41 16.30
N SER A 635 -32.10 -1.76 16.05
CA SER A 635 -31.71 -3.18 16.16
C SER A 635 -31.25 -3.48 17.59
N GLU A 636 -32.10 -4.11 18.40
CA GLU A 636 -31.78 -4.58 19.77
C GLU A 636 -30.70 -5.69 19.82
N PHE A 637 -30.34 -6.27 18.68
CA PHE A 637 -29.41 -7.41 18.60
C PHE A 637 -28.12 -7.17 17.81
N MET A 638 -28.00 -6.03 17.11
CA MET A 638 -26.74 -5.59 16.55
C MET A 638 -26.01 -4.77 17.61
N MET A 639 -24.86 -5.26 18.09
CA MET A 639 -24.00 -4.45 18.94
C MET A 639 -23.77 -3.08 18.25
N PRO A 640 -23.81 -1.96 18.99
CA PRO A 640 -23.67 -0.60 18.47
C PRO A 640 -22.22 -0.32 18.04
N ILE A 641 -21.70 -1.08 17.08
CA ILE A 641 -20.32 -1.03 16.58
C ILE A 641 -20.08 0.18 15.67
N CYS A 642 -21.12 0.93 15.31
CA CYS A 642 -20.98 2.21 14.59
C CYS A 642 -21.13 3.47 15.46
N ARG A 643 -20.91 3.39 16.78
CA ARG A 643 -20.75 4.60 17.62
C ARG A 643 -19.32 4.69 18.12
N VAL A 644 -18.40 4.88 17.18
CA VAL A 644 -16.97 5.08 17.46
C VAL A 644 -16.83 6.29 18.39
N GLY A 645 -16.31 6.08 19.61
CA GLY A 645 -15.96 7.15 20.54
C GLY A 645 -16.83 7.30 21.80
N VAL A 646 -17.88 6.49 22.01
CA VAL A 646 -18.65 6.52 23.28
C VAL A 646 -17.91 5.79 24.41
N GLN A 647 -18.15 6.23 25.65
CA GLN A 647 -17.46 5.73 26.84
C GLN A 647 -17.57 4.20 27.02
N GLN A 648 -18.74 3.60 26.74
CA GLN A 648 -18.92 2.14 26.83
C GLN A 648 -18.05 1.36 25.83
N GLU A 649 -17.80 1.92 24.65
CA GLU A 649 -16.91 1.31 23.66
C GLU A 649 -15.45 1.36 24.12
N ARG A 650 -15.03 2.49 24.72
CA ARG A 650 -13.70 2.64 25.33
C ARG A 650 -13.51 1.65 26.48
N GLU A 651 -14.53 1.48 27.33
CA GLU A 651 -14.54 0.52 28.43
C GLU A 651 -14.47 -0.94 27.92
N LEU A 652 -15.17 -1.27 26.83
CA LEU A 652 -15.11 -2.60 26.20
C LEU A 652 -13.76 -2.87 25.52
N ARG A 653 -13.17 -1.87 24.85
CA ARG A 653 -11.82 -1.94 24.24
C ARG A 653 -10.71 -2.08 25.29
N MET A 654 -10.92 -1.55 26.50
CA MET A 654 -9.99 -1.73 27.62
C MET A 654 -10.08 -3.14 28.26
N SER A 655 -11.12 -3.92 27.95
CA SER A 655 -11.21 -5.35 28.30
C SER A 655 -10.73 -6.22 27.13
N VAL A 656 -9.42 -6.43 27.06
CA VAL A 656 -8.77 -7.26 26.01
C VAL A 656 -9.33 -8.71 25.97
N GLN A 657 -9.75 -9.22 27.13
CA GLN A 657 -10.29 -10.58 27.28
C GLN A 657 -11.73 -10.73 26.78
N ASP A 658 -12.58 -9.71 26.93
CA ASP A 658 -13.97 -9.76 26.42
C ASP A 658 -14.06 -9.42 24.93
N TYR A 659 -13.17 -8.55 24.44
CA TYR A 659 -13.19 -8.12 23.04
C TYR A 659 -12.76 -9.25 22.08
N SER A 660 -11.69 -9.97 22.42
CA SER A 660 -11.19 -11.11 21.62
C SER A 660 -12.18 -12.28 21.56
N ALA A 661 -12.96 -12.52 22.63
CA ALA A 661 -14.00 -13.55 22.67
C ALA A 661 -15.26 -13.20 21.85
N LYS A 662 -15.53 -11.91 21.61
CA LYS A 662 -16.76 -11.42 20.94
C LYS A 662 -16.54 -10.92 19.51
N ALA A 663 -15.33 -10.54 19.13
CA ALA A 663 -15.01 -9.97 17.81
C ALA A 663 -15.03 -10.97 16.64
N CYS A 664 -15.25 -12.27 16.88
CA CYS A 664 -15.03 -13.31 15.87
C CYS A 664 -16.08 -13.41 14.74
N CYS A 665 -17.24 -12.74 14.78
CA CYS A 665 -18.38 -13.25 13.99
C CYS A 665 -19.12 -12.32 13.02
N CYS A 666 -18.68 -11.10 12.71
CA CYS A 666 -19.48 -10.25 11.81
C CYS A 666 -19.16 -10.34 10.32
N LEU A 667 -18.07 -10.98 9.87
CA LEU A 667 -17.65 -10.91 8.47
C LEU A 667 -17.02 -12.26 8.08
N GLU A 668 -17.35 -12.83 6.92
CA GLU A 668 -16.79 -14.11 6.44
C GLU A 668 -15.26 -14.05 6.39
N PRO A 669 -14.51 -14.89 7.12
CA PRO A 669 -13.07 -14.96 6.98
C PRO A 669 -12.76 -15.82 5.75
N ARG A 670 -11.86 -15.36 4.89
CA ARG A 670 -11.37 -16.20 3.78
C ARG A 670 -10.83 -17.50 4.37
N TRP A 671 -11.49 -18.60 4.03
CA TRP A 671 -11.15 -19.94 4.52
C TRP A 671 -9.78 -20.46 4.04
N SER A 672 -9.06 -19.69 3.21
CA SER A 672 -7.85 -20.12 2.50
C SER A 672 -6.58 -19.31 2.83
N HIS A 673 -6.62 -18.41 3.83
CA HIS A 673 -5.46 -17.58 4.20
C HIS A 673 -5.11 -17.76 5.68
N PRO A 674 -3.85 -17.48 6.08
CA PRO A 674 -3.45 -17.59 7.47
C PRO A 674 -4.28 -16.70 8.39
N VAL A 675 -4.75 -17.27 9.50
CA VAL A 675 -5.59 -16.59 10.50
C VAL A 675 -4.84 -16.55 11.83
N PHE A 676 -4.81 -15.39 12.48
CA PHE A 676 -4.29 -15.27 13.84
C PHE A 676 -5.43 -15.38 14.86
N TRP A 677 -5.28 -16.25 15.85
CA TRP A 677 -6.28 -16.42 16.91
C TRP A 677 -5.65 -16.94 18.20
N SER A 678 -6.00 -16.32 19.32
CA SER A 678 -5.51 -16.69 20.66
C SER A 678 -3.97 -16.85 20.73
N GLY A 679 -3.24 -15.90 20.14
CA GLY A 679 -1.76 -15.87 20.19
C GLY A 679 -1.05 -16.76 19.16
N HIS A 680 -1.77 -17.43 18.27
CA HIS A 680 -1.20 -18.39 17.32
C HIS A 680 -1.66 -18.12 15.89
N TRP A 681 -0.77 -18.34 14.92
CA TRP A 681 -1.09 -18.36 13.49
C TRP A 681 -1.51 -19.75 13.04
N TYR A 682 -2.56 -19.81 12.26
CA TYR A 682 -3.09 -21.00 11.60
C TYR A 682 -3.01 -20.80 10.10
N GLU A 683 -2.77 -21.83 9.28
CA GLU A 683 -2.66 -21.65 7.82
C GLU A 683 -4.02 -21.32 7.19
N SER A 684 -5.11 -21.70 7.87
CA SER A 684 -6.48 -21.45 7.46
C SER A 684 -7.44 -21.33 8.64
N LEU A 685 -8.61 -20.74 8.42
CA LEU A 685 -9.68 -20.69 9.44
C LEU A 685 -10.10 -22.10 9.93
N ARG A 686 -9.96 -23.12 9.07
CA ARG A 686 -10.32 -24.51 9.39
C ARG A 686 -9.42 -25.13 10.45
N GLU A 687 -8.19 -24.65 10.57
CA GLU A 687 -7.21 -25.15 11.53
C GLU A 687 -7.31 -24.49 12.90
N VAL A 688 -8.04 -23.38 13.01
CA VAL A 688 -8.22 -22.67 14.28
C VAL A 688 -9.14 -23.48 15.20
N PRO A 689 -8.70 -23.89 16.41
CA PRO A 689 -9.47 -24.72 17.34
C PRO A 689 -10.86 -24.16 17.66
N ASP A 690 -11.84 -25.06 17.81
CA ASP A 690 -13.23 -24.68 18.11
C ASP A 690 -13.45 -24.16 19.55
N ARG A 691 -12.42 -24.19 20.41
CA ARG A 691 -12.48 -23.74 21.81
C ARG A 691 -11.20 -23.03 22.20
N ALA A 692 -11.32 -21.85 22.81
CA ALA A 692 -10.18 -20.99 23.17
C ALA A 692 -9.27 -21.62 24.24
N HIS A 693 -9.81 -22.33 25.23
CA HIS A 693 -9.08 -23.07 26.26
C HIS A 693 -10.04 -24.04 26.98
N GLU A 694 -9.53 -24.95 27.80
CA GLU A 694 -10.33 -25.83 28.67
C GLU A 694 -11.24 -24.98 29.58
N GLY A 695 -12.55 -25.00 29.29
CA GLY A 695 -13.56 -24.25 30.03
C GLY A 695 -14.23 -23.11 29.26
N ALA A 696 -13.74 -22.72 28.08
CA ALA A 696 -14.38 -21.70 27.25
C ALA A 696 -15.59 -22.27 26.48
N THR A 697 -16.62 -21.44 26.31
CA THR A 697 -17.82 -21.75 25.50
C THR A 697 -17.42 -22.13 24.08
N ARG A 698 -18.14 -23.11 23.51
CA ARG A 698 -17.98 -23.55 22.11
C ARG A 698 -18.06 -22.33 21.19
N ARG A 699 -17.17 -22.23 20.19
CA ARG A 699 -17.28 -21.26 19.09
C ARG A 699 -18.73 -21.28 18.57
N LYS A 700 -19.50 -20.22 18.85
CA LYS A 700 -20.81 -19.99 18.24
C LYS A 700 -20.61 -18.97 17.13
N CYS A 701 -20.35 -19.45 15.92
CA CYS A 701 -20.61 -18.62 14.75
C CYS A 701 -22.12 -18.55 14.60
N LEU A 702 -22.71 -17.43 15.00
CA LEU A 702 -24.07 -17.10 14.60
C LEU A 702 -23.97 -16.63 13.14
N VAL A 703 -24.12 -17.58 12.23
CA VAL A 703 -24.31 -17.33 10.80
C VAL A 703 -25.70 -16.72 10.63
N PRO A 704 -25.88 -15.63 9.87
CA PRO A 704 -27.17 -15.30 9.28
C PRO A 704 -27.60 -16.36 8.27
#